data_AF-A0A1I0TIW3-F1
#
_entry.id   AF-A0A1I0TIW3-F1
#
_cell.length_a   1.000
_cell.length_b   1.000
_cell.length_c   1.000
_cell.angle_alpha   90.00
_cell.angle_beta   90.00
_cell.angle_gamma   90.00
#
_symmetry.space_group_name_H-M   'P 1'
#
loop_
_entity.id
_entity.type
_entity.pdbx_description
1 polymer ?
#
loop_
_entity_poly.entity_id
_entity_poly.type
_entity_poly.pdbx_seq_one_letter_code
_entity_poly.pdbx_strand_id
1 'polypeptide(L)'
;MKFKLLILSVLVSSSIQAQTNLNPGWEYFFKNNRTAARDFFTKAALKPASSDEANVALSMMTEMDHSDKEGFNYLNKLANTSKNPQPYLVALWSDLPNRASKIKTADQLEFYRKLAARKDVDGTLNALAYSSLGAHYEEKKQYAEADQYFSKIGEIENWLITGEYENISTSGFDKQYDDILAHPELDYVFFGKKNRKFSWRTVPYVRHDKWFDFTYYNTYENALQFAQTFVNAPANTVAQLRIGVSGSVKVWVNDQLVISESEERNNDLDAYIVPVKLNQGYNRILVQIGESYAGRSNFMLRLTDANGTPLNNLSATNTPQTYLKETSPAAAQLKPVGFKYFEDGLKAKPQNYLNQLMMAKLYLRLGNVFDARLILEKLKKRFPESTYLNLMMIELFEKADNRTGIETLKEEIKTHDPECSLALELMYTEHFQQNDYVRAKEIIAKLEKIYGEDEAVLIKKLNILGQEKKQPEIIALVEKIYPQHLSSADIVNLKYLIEVQIRKNPKAIDILQKYINENNDYKAAKYVAKLYLDKGETDAGIDIYKKELKDDPIGFAVYTDLAGIYYKLQQYDEAEKLYLKVLEIDPNNAFVYSQLGLLYNANKQKEKSIKAYEKSLQIDPNNYTVIQLLRTLQDKKAVFDYFEKPDVKVMVSQAPSKTEYPDGQVVVLNNEVQKVVYENGGSEEKHFFTAKILTQKGLESFKEYAIPYNNDQNYAIEIAEVIKANGTKVPAETDNNELVFTNLEVGDVINIRYKIENFNVGAMSSHFWDAFYFSDGLDHLKIKYSLLIHRDKAFKYVFSQQDIAPVKTAKDEFDLYVWEKNKQEALRYEDKMPPMDDVTNMLYLSSIPDWKFIADWYDNIASAKARSSYEIKTVVNELFAGKSNLDDLTKIKMIYNYIITNIAYSSVSFRQSGIIPQNPSTVINTRIGDCKDVSTLFVSMCKEAGVSATLALANTRDRGQHTLLLPSIEFNHCIAKAAIGGKDYWVELTSGTLPFNTFSNTFLGSNILEINKTSTALTQFNPGIRGRNVMGYKTEVKLENADMMVKETNWNTGSMSSYMRSVFNDLSNTDQIKKMKEDLTGTYPENEVYSLNFTNLNAAKSTSDTVGTACSYKLVNVSKSVAGMSIFSIPWSNKSYATALQVVSPRKFGIDLTQLFGIDESNQELSLELPNGKAMVQPFKSVKLSNDFIDFKLESEQQGNKLLLKRSFVLKKDYVPLDKIDQFKAFYKEMAEADDQQLAMK
;
A
#
# COMPACT_ATOMS: atom_id res chain seq x y z
N MET A 1 40.64 -45.37 -63.47
CA MET A 1 40.37 -45.77 -64.86
C MET A 1 38.92 -46.26 -64.97
N LYS A 2 38.16 -45.63 -65.88
CA LYS A 2 36.87 -45.97 -66.51
C LYS A 2 35.94 -47.10 -65.98
N PHE A 3 34.70 -46.66 -65.65
CA PHE A 3 33.37 -47.03 -66.19
C PHE A 3 32.59 -48.31 -65.75
N LYS A 4 31.32 -48.01 -65.37
CA LYS A 4 30.03 -48.74 -65.55
C LYS A 4 29.74 -49.97 -64.67
N LEU A 5 28.50 -50.29 -64.29
CA LEU A 5 27.17 -49.66 -64.16
C LEU A 5 26.29 -50.84 -63.72
N LEU A 6 25.48 -50.75 -62.67
CA LEU A 6 24.21 -51.46 -62.64
C LEU A 6 23.25 -50.77 -61.68
N ILE A 7 22.12 -50.37 -62.24
CA ILE A 7 20.93 -49.86 -61.56
C ILE A 7 20.05 -51.06 -61.25
N LEU A 8 19.55 -51.18 -60.02
CA LEU A 8 18.19 -51.67 -59.79
C LEU A 8 17.61 -51.03 -58.52
N SER A 9 16.40 -50.52 -58.69
CA SER A 9 15.58 -49.69 -57.82
C SER A 9 14.82 -50.45 -56.73
N VAL A 10 14.77 -49.89 -55.52
CA VAL A 10 13.60 -49.99 -54.62
C VAL A 10 13.31 -48.60 -54.06
N LEU A 11 12.10 -48.12 -54.36
CA LEU A 11 11.51 -46.88 -53.87
C LEU A 11 11.36 -46.94 -52.34
N VAL A 12 12.04 -46.05 -51.63
CA VAL A 12 11.61 -45.56 -50.31
C VAL A 12 11.32 -44.08 -50.48
N SER A 13 10.04 -43.76 -50.59
CA SER A 13 9.52 -42.39 -50.55
C SER A 13 9.68 -41.84 -49.14
N SER A 14 10.87 -41.32 -48.81
CA SER A 14 11.05 -40.41 -47.69
C SER A 14 10.51 -39.04 -48.13
N SER A 15 9.22 -38.79 -47.87
CA SER A 15 8.66 -37.44 -47.90
C SER A 15 9.27 -36.66 -46.73
N ILE A 16 10.41 -36.02 -46.99
CA ILE A 16 10.91 -34.94 -46.15
C ILE A 16 9.89 -33.81 -46.30
N GLN A 17 8.93 -33.74 -45.39
CA GLN A 17 8.07 -32.57 -45.23
C GLN A 17 9.00 -31.44 -44.78
N ALA A 18 9.39 -30.57 -45.73
CA ALA A 18 10.11 -29.34 -45.42
C ALA A 18 9.27 -28.57 -44.38
N GLN A 19 9.79 -28.43 -43.15
CA GLN A 19 9.14 -27.61 -42.13
C GLN A 19 9.06 -26.17 -42.63
N THR A 20 7.83 -25.65 -42.78
CA THR A 20 7.60 -24.25 -43.12
C THR A 20 8.11 -23.40 -41.95
N ASN A 21 9.21 -22.67 -42.15
CA ASN A 21 9.73 -21.76 -41.14
C ASN A 21 8.90 -20.46 -41.13
N LEU A 22 8.16 -20.22 -40.05
CA LEU A 22 7.31 -19.04 -39.88
C LEU A 22 7.95 -17.92 -39.05
N ASN A 23 9.18 -18.12 -38.55
CA ASN A 23 9.91 -17.12 -37.78
C ASN A 23 10.02 -15.76 -38.49
N PRO A 24 10.20 -15.66 -39.83
CA PRO A 24 10.23 -14.35 -40.50
C PRO A 24 8.93 -13.54 -40.29
N GLY A 25 7.77 -14.20 -40.28
CA GLY A 25 6.48 -13.54 -40.01
C GLY A 25 6.42 -12.98 -38.59
N TRP A 26 6.85 -13.78 -37.60
CA TRP A 26 6.93 -13.34 -36.20
C TRP A 26 7.96 -12.24 -35.97
N GLU A 27 9.08 -12.27 -36.69
CA GLU A 27 10.07 -11.19 -36.64
C GLU A 27 9.48 -9.87 -37.18
N TYR A 28 8.68 -9.90 -38.25
CA TYR A 28 7.94 -8.70 -38.70
C TYR A 28 6.90 -8.26 -37.67
N PHE A 29 6.18 -9.20 -37.07
CA PHE A 29 5.16 -8.94 -36.05
C PHE A 29 5.76 -8.22 -34.83
N PHE A 30 6.83 -8.76 -34.26
CA PHE A 30 7.46 -8.17 -33.08
C PHE A 30 8.24 -6.88 -33.36
N LYS A 31 8.63 -6.62 -34.62
CA LYS A 31 9.24 -5.36 -35.05
C LYS A 31 8.21 -4.31 -35.49
N ASN A 32 6.94 -4.50 -35.12
CA ASN A 32 5.82 -3.63 -35.44
C ASN A 32 5.59 -3.41 -36.96
N ASN A 33 6.16 -4.24 -37.84
CA ASN A 33 5.92 -4.19 -39.28
C ASN A 33 4.63 -4.95 -39.63
N ARG A 34 3.50 -4.34 -39.27
CA ARG A 34 2.15 -4.91 -39.42
C ARG A 34 1.87 -5.34 -40.86
N THR A 35 2.19 -4.53 -41.86
CA THR A 35 1.92 -4.87 -43.27
C THR A 35 2.69 -6.12 -43.71
N ALA A 36 4.00 -6.19 -43.45
CA ALA A 36 4.80 -7.35 -43.86
C ALA A 36 4.43 -8.62 -43.09
N ALA A 37 4.13 -8.50 -41.79
CA ALA A 37 3.65 -9.62 -40.98
C ALA A 37 2.32 -10.17 -41.52
N ARG A 38 1.35 -9.28 -41.79
CA ARG A 38 0.02 -9.64 -42.30
C ARG A 38 0.11 -10.31 -43.66
N ASP A 39 0.90 -9.76 -44.58
CA ASP A 39 1.15 -10.36 -45.90
C ASP A 39 1.79 -11.75 -45.80
N PHE A 40 2.76 -11.90 -44.89
CA PHE A 40 3.45 -13.16 -44.68
C PHE A 40 2.51 -14.23 -44.13
N PHE A 41 1.78 -13.91 -43.05
CA PHE A 41 0.86 -14.87 -42.43
C PHE A 41 -0.35 -15.18 -43.32
N THR A 42 -0.86 -14.21 -44.09
CA THR A 42 -1.93 -14.46 -45.06
C THR A 42 -1.50 -15.51 -46.11
N LYS A 43 -0.28 -15.41 -46.64
CA LYS A 43 0.29 -16.40 -47.57
C LYS A 43 0.54 -17.75 -46.89
N ALA A 44 1.03 -17.74 -45.65
CA ALA A 44 1.26 -18.95 -44.88
C ALA A 44 -0.04 -19.68 -44.51
N ALA A 45 -1.14 -18.94 -44.30
CA ALA A 45 -2.45 -19.47 -43.95
C ALA A 45 -3.08 -20.33 -45.06
N LEU A 46 -2.65 -20.15 -46.32
CA LEU A 46 -3.10 -20.94 -47.47
C LEU A 46 -2.48 -22.34 -47.53
N LYS A 47 -1.40 -22.59 -46.77
CA LYS A 47 -0.69 -23.88 -46.77
C LYS A 47 -1.14 -24.72 -45.56
N PRO A 48 -1.61 -25.97 -45.75
CA PRO A 48 -2.13 -26.79 -44.64
C PRO A 48 -1.14 -26.97 -43.47
N ALA A 49 0.16 -27.11 -43.75
CA ALA A 49 1.18 -27.33 -42.73
C ALA A 49 1.49 -26.10 -41.84
N SER A 50 1.09 -24.89 -42.26
CA SER A 50 1.30 -23.63 -41.53
C SER A 50 0.01 -22.89 -41.22
N SER A 51 -1.15 -23.47 -41.58
CA SER A 51 -2.43 -22.75 -41.54
C SER A 51 -2.81 -22.35 -40.12
N ASP A 52 -2.68 -23.26 -39.15
CA ASP A 52 -3.08 -23.00 -37.77
C ASP A 52 -2.28 -21.85 -37.14
N GLU A 53 -0.95 -21.94 -37.16
CA GLU A 53 -0.07 -20.89 -36.62
C GLU A 53 -0.27 -19.54 -37.33
N ALA A 54 -0.47 -19.55 -38.66
CA ALA A 54 -0.70 -18.34 -39.41
C ALA A 54 -2.06 -17.69 -39.12
N ASN A 55 -3.14 -18.46 -38.97
CA ASN A 55 -4.45 -17.90 -38.60
C ASN A 55 -4.44 -17.39 -37.15
N VAL A 56 -3.74 -18.06 -36.22
CA VAL A 56 -3.57 -17.55 -34.86
C VAL A 56 -2.79 -16.22 -34.86
N ALA A 57 -1.68 -16.15 -35.59
CA ALA A 57 -0.91 -14.92 -35.72
C ALA A 57 -1.75 -13.78 -36.32
N LEU A 58 -2.53 -14.04 -37.39
CA LEU A 58 -3.44 -13.06 -37.98
C LEU A 58 -4.52 -12.61 -36.98
N SER A 59 -5.09 -13.52 -36.19
CA SER A 59 -6.03 -13.15 -35.12
C SER A 59 -5.37 -12.22 -34.10
N MET A 60 -4.16 -12.53 -33.64
CA MET A 60 -3.46 -11.72 -32.66
C MET A 60 -3.12 -10.32 -33.20
N MET A 61 -2.82 -10.21 -34.50
CA MET A 61 -2.62 -8.91 -35.14
C MET A 61 -3.84 -8.00 -35.03
N THR A 62 -5.04 -8.57 -35.05
CA THR A 62 -6.28 -7.78 -34.91
C THR A 62 -6.46 -7.18 -33.52
N GLU A 63 -5.79 -7.70 -32.49
CA GLU A 63 -5.78 -7.08 -31.16
C GLU A 63 -5.10 -5.71 -31.17
N MET A 64 -4.08 -5.52 -32.02
CA MET A 64 -3.40 -4.23 -32.18
C MET A 64 -4.13 -3.29 -33.15
N ASP A 65 -4.93 -3.85 -34.06
CA ASP A 65 -5.67 -3.08 -35.07
C ASP A 65 -7.13 -2.81 -34.65
N HIS A 66 -7.57 -3.30 -33.48
CA HIS A 66 -8.96 -3.38 -32.99
C HIS A 66 -9.98 -3.75 -34.07
N SER A 67 -9.75 -4.86 -34.77
CA SER A 67 -10.66 -5.39 -35.81
C SER A 67 -11.30 -6.71 -35.36
N ASP A 68 -12.22 -6.65 -34.40
CA ASP A 68 -12.79 -7.82 -33.73
C ASP A 68 -13.45 -8.80 -34.70
N LYS A 69 -14.15 -8.29 -35.71
CA LYS A 69 -14.80 -9.10 -36.75
C LYS A 69 -13.78 -9.90 -37.55
N GLU A 70 -12.65 -9.27 -37.89
CA GLU A 70 -11.60 -9.95 -38.64
C GLU A 70 -10.90 -11.01 -37.77
N GLY A 71 -10.60 -10.68 -36.51
CA GLY A 71 -10.02 -11.62 -35.55
C GLY A 71 -10.90 -12.85 -35.35
N PHE A 72 -12.21 -12.62 -35.16
CA PHE A 72 -13.20 -13.68 -35.05
C PHE A 72 -13.22 -14.60 -36.29
N ASN A 73 -13.10 -14.05 -37.49
CA ASN A 73 -13.07 -14.86 -38.72
C ASN A 73 -11.88 -15.83 -38.73
N TYR A 74 -10.70 -15.41 -38.27
CA TYR A 74 -9.53 -16.28 -38.17
C TYR A 74 -9.70 -17.36 -37.10
N LEU A 75 -10.26 -17.03 -35.94
CA LEU A 75 -10.57 -18.01 -34.88
C LEU A 75 -11.63 -19.02 -35.32
N ASN A 76 -12.70 -18.55 -35.97
CA ASN A 76 -13.75 -19.42 -36.50
C ASN A 76 -13.18 -20.35 -37.57
N LYS A 77 -12.30 -19.85 -38.46
CA LYS A 77 -11.60 -20.69 -39.42
C LYS A 77 -10.73 -21.74 -38.72
N LEU A 78 -9.92 -21.34 -37.74
CA LEU A 78 -9.08 -22.25 -36.95
C LEU A 78 -9.90 -23.37 -36.32
N ALA A 79 -11.03 -23.04 -35.68
CA ALA A 79 -11.91 -24.02 -35.04
C ALA A 79 -12.47 -25.07 -36.02
N ASN A 80 -12.70 -24.69 -37.27
CA ASN A 80 -13.29 -25.55 -38.30
C ASN A 80 -12.24 -26.32 -39.13
N THR A 81 -11.02 -25.79 -39.31
CA THR A 81 -10.02 -26.39 -40.21
C THR A 81 -8.83 -27.04 -39.50
N SER A 82 -8.53 -26.66 -38.26
CA SER A 82 -7.41 -27.23 -37.50
C SER A 82 -7.70 -28.68 -37.08
N LYS A 83 -6.64 -29.51 -37.04
CA LYS A 83 -6.72 -30.86 -36.47
C LYS A 83 -6.80 -30.86 -34.94
N ASN A 84 -6.33 -29.80 -34.28
CA ASN A 84 -6.36 -29.66 -32.83
C ASN A 84 -6.46 -28.18 -32.44
N PRO A 85 -7.62 -27.54 -32.61
CA PRO A 85 -7.78 -26.11 -32.34
C PRO A 85 -7.82 -25.76 -30.85
N GLN A 86 -8.15 -26.72 -29.98
CA GLN A 86 -8.48 -26.46 -28.57
C GLN A 86 -7.38 -25.71 -27.79
N PRO A 87 -6.08 -26.09 -27.84
CA PRO A 87 -5.03 -25.38 -27.09
C PRO A 87 -4.98 -23.88 -27.43
N TYR A 88 -5.15 -23.53 -28.70
CA TYR A 88 -5.13 -22.15 -29.17
C TYR A 88 -6.40 -21.40 -28.76
N LEU A 89 -7.58 -22.02 -28.93
CA LEU A 89 -8.85 -21.40 -28.57
C LEU A 89 -8.92 -21.07 -27.07
N VAL A 90 -8.41 -21.94 -26.21
CA VAL A 90 -8.39 -21.71 -24.75
C VAL A 90 -7.37 -20.63 -24.37
N ALA A 91 -6.21 -20.59 -25.01
CA ALA A 91 -5.20 -19.55 -24.76
C ALA A 91 -5.69 -18.16 -25.18
N LEU A 92 -6.43 -18.07 -26.29
CA LEU A 92 -6.97 -16.81 -26.85
C LEU A 92 -8.39 -16.50 -26.33
N TRP A 93 -8.88 -17.22 -25.32
CA TRP A 93 -10.28 -17.10 -24.90
C TRP A 93 -10.62 -15.72 -24.35
N SER A 94 -9.66 -15.08 -23.67
CA SER A 94 -9.82 -13.75 -23.07
C SER A 94 -9.52 -12.60 -24.03
N ASP A 95 -9.12 -12.89 -25.27
CA ASP A 95 -8.75 -11.87 -26.26
C ASP A 95 -9.97 -11.13 -26.82
N LEU A 96 -9.73 -9.94 -27.38
CA LEU A 96 -10.75 -9.04 -27.92
C LEU A 96 -11.82 -9.73 -28.81
N PRO A 97 -11.48 -10.62 -29.76
CA PRO A 97 -12.49 -11.28 -30.60
C PRO A 97 -13.54 -12.11 -29.85
N ASN A 98 -13.21 -12.54 -28.63
CA ASN A 98 -14.10 -13.27 -27.73
C ASN A 98 -14.71 -12.34 -26.64
N ARG A 99 -13.97 -11.29 -26.22
CA ARG A 99 -14.30 -10.38 -25.11
C ARG A 99 -15.15 -9.15 -25.48
N ALA A 100 -15.09 -8.65 -26.72
CA ALA A 100 -15.52 -7.29 -27.08
C ALA A 100 -16.99 -6.93 -26.79
N SER A 101 -17.93 -7.88 -26.89
CA SER A 101 -19.32 -7.69 -26.47
C SER A 101 -19.90 -8.98 -25.91
N LYS A 102 -20.66 -8.89 -24.81
CA LYS A 102 -21.47 -10.02 -24.33
C LYS A 102 -22.58 -10.38 -25.33
N ILE A 103 -23.07 -9.40 -26.08
CA ILE A 103 -24.05 -9.61 -27.13
C ILE A 103 -23.32 -10.11 -28.39
N LYS A 104 -23.53 -11.38 -28.73
CA LYS A 104 -22.90 -12.05 -29.87
C LYS A 104 -23.73 -11.89 -31.16
N THR A 105 -23.04 -11.80 -32.30
CA THR A 105 -23.65 -11.86 -33.63
C THR A 105 -24.14 -13.28 -33.96
N ALA A 106 -24.94 -13.43 -35.00
CA ALA A 106 -25.44 -14.76 -35.43
C ALA A 106 -24.29 -15.75 -35.72
N ASP A 107 -23.25 -15.31 -36.41
CA ASP A 107 -22.08 -16.13 -36.73
C ASP A 107 -21.30 -16.54 -35.47
N GLN A 108 -21.19 -15.63 -34.49
CA GLN A 108 -20.57 -15.92 -33.19
C GLN A 108 -21.38 -16.93 -32.38
N LEU A 109 -22.72 -16.81 -32.35
CA LEU A 109 -23.58 -17.78 -31.66
C LEU A 109 -23.47 -19.19 -32.28
N GLU A 110 -23.46 -19.28 -33.61
CA GLU A 110 -23.24 -20.53 -34.35
C GLU A 110 -21.89 -21.15 -33.97
N PHE A 111 -20.83 -20.34 -33.90
CA PHE A 111 -19.50 -20.77 -33.48
C PHE A 111 -19.49 -21.35 -32.05
N TYR A 112 -20.04 -20.63 -31.06
CA TYR A 112 -20.08 -21.12 -29.68
C TYR A 112 -20.93 -22.39 -29.54
N ARG A 113 -22.07 -22.49 -30.24
CA ARG A 113 -22.90 -23.71 -30.22
C ARG A 113 -22.15 -24.92 -30.79
N LYS A 114 -21.37 -24.73 -31.87
CA LYS A 114 -20.53 -25.78 -32.44
C LYS A 114 -19.44 -26.24 -31.46
N LEU A 115 -18.75 -25.30 -30.82
CA LEU A 115 -17.76 -25.63 -29.80
C LEU A 115 -18.37 -26.39 -28.62
N ALA A 116 -19.51 -25.91 -28.13
CA ALA A 116 -20.24 -26.53 -27.02
C ALA A 116 -20.72 -27.97 -27.32
N ALA A 117 -20.92 -28.31 -28.60
CA ALA A 117 -21.35 -29.64 -29.03
C ALA A 117 -20.19 -30.63 -29.29
N ARG A 118 -18.93 -30.19 -29.25
CA ARG A 118 -17.77 -31.06 -29.49
C ARG A 118 -17.59 -32.08 -28.36
N LYS A 119 -17.25 -33.32 -28.73
CA LYS A 119 -16.96 -34.43 -27.81
C LYS A 119 -15.50 -34.87 -27.85
N ASP A 120 -14.72 -34.31 -28.77
CA ASP A 120 -13.33 -34.62 -29.03
C ASP A 120 -12.36 -33.61 -28.37
N VAL A 121 -12.86 -32.81 -27.43
CA VAL A 121 -12.14 -31.76 -26.72
C VAL A 121 -12.33 -31.91 -25.22
N ASP A 122 -11.40 -31.38 -24.42
CA ASP A 122 -11.59 -31.27 -22.96
C ASP A 122 -12.76 -30.32 -22.64
N GLY A 123 -13.60 -30.72 -21.70
CA GLY A 123 -14.84 -30.05 -21.33
C GLY A 123 -14.69 -28.65 -20.74
N THR A 124 -13.48 -28.17 -20.44
CA THR A 124 -13.24 -26.73 -20.21
C THR A 124 -13.70 -25.89 -21.41
N LEU A 125 -13.44 -26.34 -22.64
CA LEU A 125 -13.84 -25.58 -23.84
C LEU A 125 -15.37 -25.55 -24.01
N ASN A 126 -16.05 -26.66 -23.72
CA ASN A 126 -17.51 -26.71 -23.73
C ASN A 126 -18.11 -25.76 -22.69
N ALA A 127 -17.60 -25.77 -21.46
CA ALA A 127 -18.05 -24.89 -20.38
C ALA A 127 -17.87 -23.41 -20.72
N LEU A 128 -16.71 -23.05 -21.26
CA LEU A 128 -16.45 -21.69 -21.71
C LEU A 128 -17.43 -21.26 -22.82
N ALA A 129 -17.71 -22.13 -23.78
CA ALA A 129 -18.70 -21.85 -24.83
C ALA A 129 -20.13 -21.71 -24.27
N TYR A 130 -20.52 -22.55 -23.31
CA TYR A 130 -21.79 -22.43 -22.61
C TYR A 130 -21.89 -21.13 -21.80
N SER A 131 -20.83 -20.72 -21.12
CA SER A 131 -20.76 -19.44 -20.41
C SER A 131 -20.96 -18.25 -21.36
N SER A 132 -20.28 -18.23 -22.52
CA SER A 132 -20.46 -17.20 -23.55
C SER A 132 -21.87 -17.17 -24.14
N LEU A 133 -22.51 -18.33 -24.31
CA LEU A 133 -23.90 -18.42 -24.78
C LEU A 133 -24.87 -17.91 -23.70
N GLY A 134 -24.70 -18.33 -22.45
CA GLY A 134 -25.51 -17.86 -21.32
C GLY A 134 -25.44 -16.35 -21.16
N ALA A 135 -24.22 -15.79 -21.15
CA ALA A 135 -24.00 -14.35 -21.02
C ALA A 135 -24.66 -13.52 -22.12
N HIS A 136 -24.75 -14.05 -23.36
CA HIS A 136 -25.48 -13.37 -24.45
C HIS A 136 -26.97 -13.23 -24.15
N TYR A 137 -27.59 -14.33 -23.71
CA TYR A 137 -29.02 -14.36 -23.44
C TYR A 137 -29.35 -13.58 -22.17
N GLU A 138 -28.51 -13.66 -21.14
CA GLU A 138 -28.62 -12.87 -19.91
C GLU A 138 -28.55 -11.36 -20.20
N GLU A 139 -27.56 -10.92 -21.00
CA GLU A 139 -27.42 -9.49 -21.35
C GLU A 139 -28.64 -8.96 -22.13
N LYS A 140 -29.39 -9.84 -22.79
CA LYS A 140 -30.64 -9.53 -23.50
C LYS A 140 -31.92 -9.74 -22.67
N LYS A 141 -31.79 -9.98 -21.36
CA LYS A 141 -32.89 -10.35 -20.44
C LYS A 141 -33.68 -11.60 -20.85
N GLN A 142 -33.04 -12.52 -21.57
CA GLN A 142 -33.58 -13.82 -21.96
C GLN A 142 -33.11 -14.90 -20.96
N TYR A 143 -33.50 -14.72 -19.69
CA TYR A 143 -32.94 -15.49 -18.56
C TYR A 143 -33.22 -17.00 -18.64
N ALA A 144 -34.39 -17.41 -19.14
CA ALA A 144 -34.71 -18.82 -19.29
C ALA A 144 -33.76 -19.53 -20.27
N GLU A 145 -33.44 -18.89 -21.39
CA GLU A 145 -32.44 -19.37 -22.34
C GLU A 145 -31.02 -19.31 -21.74
N ALA A 146 -30.71 -18.26 -20.98
CA ALA A 146 -29.42 -18.13 -20.31
C ALA A 146 -29.18 -19.29 -19.33
N ASP A 147 -30.14 -19.58 -18.45
CA ASP A 147 -30.08 -20.65 -17.45
C ASP A 147 -29.92 -22.04 -18.10
N GLN A 148 -30.55 -22.26 -19.26
CA GLN A 148 -30.38 -23.50 -20.02
C GLN A 148 -28.96 -23.73 -20.54
N TYR A 149 -28.21 -22.66 -20.83
CA TYR A 149 -26.82 -22.77 -21.22
C TYR A 149 -25.91 -22.85 -20.00
N PHE A 150 -26.13 -22.00 -18.99
CA PHE A 150 -25.30 -22.00 -17.79
C PHE A 150 -25.36 -23.34 -17.04
N SER A 151 -26.54 -23.96 -16.89
CA SER A 151 -26.68 -25.28 -16.25
C SER A 151 -25.93 -26.43 -16.95
N LYS A 152 -25.48 -26.25 -18.20
CA LYS A 152 -24.66 -27.23 -18.93
C LYS A 152 -23.17 -27.13 -18.58
N ILE A 153 -22.76 -26.12 -17.83
CA ILE A 153 -21.38 -25.99 -17.32
C ILE A 153 -21.10 -27.09 -16.29
N GLY A 154 -22.10 -27.48 -15.51
CA GLY A 154 -22.03 -28.59 -14.56
C GLY A 154 -21.46 -28.19 -13.20
N GLU A 155 -21.72 -26.95 -12.79
CA GLU A 155 -21.43 -26.43 -11.46
C GLU A 155 -22.02 -27.31 -10.35
N ILE A 156 -21.34 -27.32 -9.21
CA ILE A 156 -21.92 -27.83 -7.97
C ILE A 156 -22.73 -26.71 -7.33
N GLU A 157 -23.99 -26.99 -7.03
CA GLU A 157 -24.94 -26.09 -6.38
C GLU A 157 -25.17 -26.48 -4.91
N ASN A 158 -26.12 -25.81 -4.25
CA ASN A 158 -26.56 -26.11 -2.88
C ASN A 158 -25.43 -25.92 -1.86
N TRP A 159 -24.94 -24.69 -1.75
CA TRP A 159 -23.91 -24.30 -0.78
C TRP A 159 -24.51 -23.83 0.54
N LEU A 160 -23.89 -24.27 1.64
CA LEU A 160 -23.91 -23.58 2.91
C LEU A 160 -22.72 -22.63 2.97
N ILE A 161 -22.88 -21.48 3.62
CA ILE A 161 -21.80 -20.54 3.86
C ILE A 161 -21.61 -20.20 5.33
N THR A 162 -20.38 -19.83 5.67
CA THR A 162 -20.01 -19.35 6.99
C THR A 162 -18.76 -18.45 6.90
N GLY A 163 -18.42 -17.76 7.99
CA GLY A 163 -17.50 -16.62 8.01
C GLY A 163 -18.23 -15.35 8.48
N GLU A 164 -17.58 -14.19 8.60
CA GLU A 164 -16.29 -13.78 8.05
C GLU A 164 -15.18 -13.73 9.10
N TYR A 165 -14.01 -14.28 8.77
CA TYR A 165 -12.77 -14.10 9.54
C TYR A 165 -11.92 -12.95 8.98
N GLU A 166 -11.00 -12.44 9.80
CA GLU A 166 -10.10 -11.34 9.43
C GLU A 166 -9.09 -11.76 8.37
N ASN A 167 -8.94 -10.95 7.32
CA ASN A 167 -8.00 -11.18 6.23
C ASN A 167 -7.29 -9.90 5.76
N ILE A 168 -7.18 -8.83 6.56
CA ILE A 168 -6.40 -7.64 6.19
C ILE A 168 -5.02 -8.05 5.66
N SER A 169 -4.68 -7.59 4.45
CA SER A 169 -3.41 -7.92 3.78
C SER A 169 -3.14 -9.43 3.62
N THR A 170 -4.15 -10.26 3.38
CA THR A 170 -4.08 -11.73 3.27
C THR A 170 -3.65 -12.47 4.54
N SER A 171 -3.69 -11.78 5.69
CA SER A 171 -3.24 -12.32 6.98
C SER A 171 -4.07 -13.51 7.48
N GLY A 172 -5.27 -13.71 6.95
CA GLY A 172 -6.18 -14.78 7.33
C GLY A 172 -5.85 -16.12 6.69
N PHE A 173 -5.19 -16.12 5.52
CA PHE A 173 -5.02 -17.32 4.69
C PHE A 173 -4.19 -18.42 5.37
N ASP A 174 -3.09 -18.05 6.02
CA ASP A 174 -2.14 -18.99 6.63
C ASP A 174 -2.57 -19.50 8.01
N LYS A 175 -3.66 -18.95 8.57
CA LYS A 175 -4.23 -19.41 9.84
C LYS A 175 -4.91 -20.77 9.70
N GLN A 176 -4.99 -21.50 10.81
CA GLN A 176 -5.71 -22.78 10.91
C GLN A 176 -7.11 -22.54 11.46
N TYR A 177 -8.10 -23.20 10.87
CA TYR A 177 -9.53 -23.07 11.21
C TYR A 177 -10.11 -24.46 11.53
N ASP A 178 -9.50 -25.15 12.48
CA ASP A 178 -9.83 -26.54 12.82
C ASP A 178 -11.31 -26.72 13.20
N ASP A 179 -11.92 -25.74 13.85
CA ASP A 179 -13.35 -25.77 14.21
C ASP A 179 -14.26 -25.86 12.97
N ILE A 180 -13.93 -25.15 11.88
CA ILE A 180 -14.71 -25.18 10.64
C ILE A 180 -14.67 -26.58 10.00
N LEU A 181 -13.51 -27.24 10.08
CA LEU A 181 -13.34 -28.62 9.61
C LEU A 181 -14.06 -29.60 10.53
N ALA A 182 -14.00 -29.40 11.85
CA ALA A 182 -14.60 -30.29 12.83
C ALA A 182 -16.14 -30.22 12.87
N HIS A 183 -16.73 -29.07 12.54
CA HIS A 183 -18.16 -28.80 12.73
C HIS A 183 -18.89 -28.44 11.44
N PRO A 184 -19.35 -29.43 10.65
CA PRO A 184 -20.19 -29.20 9.47
C PRO A 184 -21.65 -28.81 9.81
N GLU A 185 -22.08 -28.91 11.06
CA GLU A 185 -23.48 -28.80 11.46
C GLU A 185 -24.03 -27.36 11.46
N LEU A 186 -25.32 -27.19 11.15
CA LEU A 186 -25.96 -25.87 11.07
C LEU A 186 -26.04 -25.12 12.40
N ASP A 187 -26.09 -25.83 13.51
CA ASP A 187 -26.31 -25.31 14.86
C ASP A 187 -25.00 -24.96 15.59
N TYR A 188 -23.84 -25.33 15.04
CA TYR A 188 -22.57 -24.94 15.61
C TYR A 188 -22.33 -23.44 15.45
N VAL A 189 -21.77 -22.81 16.49
CA VAL A 189 -21.51 -21.37 16.53
C VAL A 189 -20.00 -21.12 16.46
N PHE A 190 -19.58 -20.43 15.41
CA PHE A 190 -18.23 -19.94 15.20
C PHE A 190 -18.09 -18.48 15.63
N PHE A 191 -16.84 -18.01 15.73
CA PHE A 191 -16.50 -16.64 16.09
C PHE A 191 -15.49 -16.07 15.08
N GLY A 192 -15.86 -15.00 14.38
CA GLY A 192 -14.94 -14.32 13.44
C GLY A 192 -14.67 -12.87 13.80
N LYS A 193 -14.63 -11.99 12.79
CA LYS A 193 -14.28 -10.57 12.96
C LYS A 193 -15.08 -9.95 14.11
N LYS A 194 -14.40 -9.20 14.99
CA LYS A 194 -14.99 -8.53 16.16
C LYS A 194 -15.72 -9.50 17.12
N ASN A 195 -15.30 -10.76 17.19
CA ASN A 195 -15.94 -11.82 17.98
C ASN A 195 -17.42 -12.07 17.62
N ARG A 196 -17.79 -11.76 16.37
CA ARG A 196 -19.16 -11.97 15.86
C ARG A 196 -19.45 -13.46 15.77
N LYS A 197 -20.62 -13.85 16.29
CA LYS A 197 -21.16 -15.20 16.21
C LYS A 197 -21.79 -15.44 14.85
N PHE A 198 -21.48 -16.57 14.25
CA PHE A 198 -22.16 -17.04 13.05
C PHE A 198 -22.19 -18.57 13.01
N SER A 199 -23.03 -19.11 12.13
CA SER A 199 -23.18 -20.54 11.90
C SER A 199 -23.18 -20.82 10.41
N TRP A 200 -23.26 -22.08 10.03
CA TRP A 200 -23.54 -22.42 8.63
C TRP A 200 -24.97 -21.99 8.26
N ARG A 201 -25.13 -21.38 7.09
CA ARG A 201 -26.45 -20.96 6.57
C ARG A 201 -26.58 -21.22 5.08
N THR A 202 -27.81 -21.43 4.63
CA THR A 202 -28.14 -21.60 3.21
C THR A 202 -28.15 -20.27 2.48
N VAL A 203 -27.73 -20.26 1.21
CA VAL A 203 -27.97 -19.12 0.32
C VAL A 203 -29.38 -19.19 -0.30
N PRO A 204 -30.17 -18.11 -0.29
CA PRO A 204 -31.56 -18.14 -0.75
C PRO A 204 -31.72 -18.04 -2.27
N TYR A 205 -30.77 -17.37 -2.95
CA TYR A 205 -30.77 -17.16 -4.39
C TYR A 205 -29.37 -17.44 -4.93
N VAL A 206 -29.27 -17.79 -6.22
CA VAL A 206 -28.00 -18.00 -6.93
C VAL A 206 -28.00 -17.14 -8.19
N ARG A 207 -26.81 -16.74 -8.62
CA ARG A 207 -26.62 -16.00 -9.87
C ARG A 207 -26.97 -16.88 -11.07
N HIS A 208 -27.48 -16.26 -12.13
CA HIS A 208 -27.76 -16.95 -13.40
C HIS A 208 -26.50 -17.57 -14.00
N ASP A 209 -25.37 -16.85 -13.95
CA ASP A 209 -24.07 -17.29 -14.47
C ASP A 209 -23.38 -18.39 -13.66
N LYS A 210 -24.02 -18.85 -12.58
CA LYS A 210 -23.62 -19.98 -11.73
C LYS A 210 -22.31 -19.80 -10.96
N TRP A 211 -21.69 -18.62 -11.00
CA TRP A 211 -20.61 -18.30 -10.08
C TRP A 211 -21.18 -18.15 -8.66
N PHE A 212 -20.53 -18.80 -7.69
CA PHE A 212 -20.82 -18.57 -6.29
C PHE A 212 -20.05 -17.34 -5.81
N ASP A 213 -20.74 -16.24 -5.54
CA ASP A 213 -20.11 -14.96 -5.23
C ASP A 213 -20.50 -14.47 -3.83
N PHE A 214 -19.54 -14.45 -2.90
CA PHE A 214 -19.75 -14.03 -1.53
C PHE A 214 -20.14 -12.56 -1.39
N THR A 215 -19.84 -11.72 -2.38
CA THR A 215 -20.16 -10.28 -2.37
C THR A 215 -21.66 -10.01 -2.27
N TYR A 216 -22.51 -10.98 -2.62
CA TYR A 216 -23.96 -10.89 -2.52
C TYR A 216 -24.52 -11.30 -1.17
N TYR A 217 -23.77 -12.09 -0.40
CA TYR A 217 -24.28 -12.71 0.82
C TYR A 217 -23.65 -12.14 2.09
N ASN A 218 -22.46 -11.55 2.03
CA ASN A 218 -21.67 -11.15 3.20
C ASN A 218 -20.84 -9.90 2.89
N THR A 219 -20.25 -9.30 3.93
CA THR A 219 -19.18 -8.30 3.78
C THR A 219 -17.87 -9.02 3.40
N TYR A 220 -17.44 -8.84 2.16
CA TYR A 220 -16.31 -9.60 1.62
C TYR A 220 -14.94 -8.92 1.80
N GLU A 221 -14.91 -7.61 2.02
CA GLU A 221 -13.67 -6.83 2.07
C GLU A 221 -12.80 -7.25 3.27
N ASN A 222 -11.52 -7.52 2.99
CA ASN A 222 -10.55 -8.01 3.98
C ASN A 222 -11.08 -9.24 4.73
N ALA A 223 -11.84 -10.12 4.08
CA ALA A 223 -12.52 -11.26 4.71
C ALA A 223 -12.00 -12.61 4.22
N LEU A 224 -12.02 -13.57 5.13
CA LEU A 224 -11.90 -15.00 4.83
C LEU A 224 -13.24 -15.68 5.10
N GLN A 225 -13.73 -16.42 4.10
CA GLN A 225 -15.08 -16.96 4.07
C GLN A 225 -15.06 -18.43 3.62
N PHE A 226 -16.08 -19.17 4.01
CA PHE A 226 -16.18 -20.60 3.76
C PHE A 226 -17.52 -20.97 3.13
N ALA A 227 -17.48 -21.92 2.20
CA ALA A 227 -18.65 -22.56 1.62
C ALA A 227 -18.52 -24.08 1.70
N GLN A 228 -19.59 -24.80 2.02
CA GLN A 228 -19.59 -26.25 2.00
C GLN A 228 -20.84 -26.83 1.33
N THR A 229 -20.71 -28.04 0.79
CA THR A 229 -21.81 -28.83 0.25
C THR A 229 -21.53 -30.32 0.38
N PHE A 230 -22.57 -31.14 0.26
CA PHE A 230 -22.49 -32.59 0.40
C PHE A 230 -22.94 -33.26 -0.89
N VAL A 231 -21.99 -33.90 -1.58
CA VAL A 231 -22.22 -34.53 -2.88
C VAL A 231 -22.43 -36.03 -2.69
N ASN A 232 -23.62 -36.51 -3.04
CA ASN A 232 -23.93 -37.93 -3.07
C ASN A 232 -23.41 -38.57 -4.36
N ALA A 233 -22.58 -39.60 -4.24
CA ALA A 233 -22.12 -40.42 -5.35
C ALA A 233 -22.76 -41.82 -5.26
N PRO A 234 -23.44 -42.32 -6.31
CA PRO A 234 -24.13 -43.61 -6.27
C PRO A 234 -23.19 -44.81 -6.18
N ALA A 235 -21.91 -44.62 -6.53
CA ALA A 235 -20.84 -45.60 -6.40
C ALA A 235 -19.50 -44.89 -6.15
N ASN A 236 -18.49 -45.63 -5.69
CA ASN A 236 -17.13 -45.13 -5.59
C ASN A 236 -16.67 -44.60 -6.97
N THR A 237 -16.36 -43.31 -7.03
CA THR A 237 -16.09 -42.59 -8.28
C THR A 237 -14.79 -41.82 -8.16
N VAL A 238 -13.92 -41.92 -9.16
CA VAL A 238 -12.78 -41.00 -9.30
C VAL A 238 -13.24 -39.86 -10.20
N ALA A 239 -13.29 -38.66 -9.64
CA ALA A 239 -13.68 -37.44 -10.33
C ALA A 239 -12.48 -36.49 -10.46
N GLN A 240 -12.58 -35.50 -11.32
CA GLN A 240 -11.74 -34.31 -11.27
C GLN A 240 -12.55 -33.17 -10.64
N LEU A 241 -12.03 -32.62 -9.55
CA LEU A 241 -12.50 -31.35 -9.01
C LEU A 241 -11.83 -30.24 -9.81
N ARG A 242 -12.65 -29.41 -10.44
CA ARG A 242 -12.21 -28.25 -11.22
C ARG A 242 -12.79 -26.98 -10.63
N ILE A 243 -11.96 -25.98 -10.37
CA ILE A 243 -12.39 -24.73 -9.73
C ILE A 243 -11.68 -23.51 -10.35
N GLY A 244 -12.45 -22.45 -10.60
CA GLY A 244 -11.98 -21.08 -10.83
C GLY A 244 -12.42 -20.17 -9.68
N VAL A 245 -11.66 -19.12 -9.37
CA VAL A 245 -11.84 -18.24 -8.21
C VAL A 245 -11.48 -16.78 -8.48
N SER A 246 -12.15 -15.89 -7.72
CA SER A 246 -11.66 -14.56 -7.36
C SER A 246 -11.28 -14.58 -5.88
N GLY A 247 -9.99 -14.42 -5.59
CA GLY A 247 -9.43 -14.47 -4.23
C GLY A 247 -8.36 -15.55 -4.07
N SER A 248 -7.89 -15.74 -2.84
CA SER A 248 -7.08 -16.89 -2.45
C SER A 248 -8.00 -18.08 -2.15
N VAL A 249 -7.54 -19.32 -2.31
CA VAL A 249 -8.40 -20.49 -2.16
C VAL A 249 -7.75 -21.67 -1.43
N LYS A 250 -8.52 -22.30 -0.53
CA LYS A 250 -8.28 -23.68 -0.10
C LYS A 250 -9.52 -24.53 -0.37
N VAL A 251 -9.31 -25.78 -0.77
CA VAL A 251 -10.41 -26.74 -0.99
C VAL A 251 -10.11 -28.04 -0.28
N TRP A 252 -11.10 -28.55 0.45
CA TRP A 252 -11.07 -29.87 1.06
C TRP A 252 -12.15 -30.77 0.46
N VAL A 253 -11.81 -32.03 0.22
CA VAL A 253 -12.77 -33.09 -0.10
C VAL A 253 -12.65 -34.17 0.96
N ASN A 254 -13.74 -34.46 1.66
CA ASN A 254 -13.74 -35.41 2.78
C ASN A 254 -12.66 -35.09 3.83
N ASP A 255 -12.49 -33.81 4.16
CA ASP A 255 -11.48 -33.24 5.08
C ASP A 255 -10.01 -33.37 4.63
N GLN A 256 -9.74 -33.95 3.46
CA GLN A 256 -8.42 -33.92 2.83
C GLN A 256 -8.24 -32.58 2.10
N LEU A 257 -7.21 -31.81 2.47
CA LEU A 257 -6.84 -30.58 1.75
C LEU A 257 -6.30 -30.93 0.35
N VAL A 258 -7.04 -30.58 -0.69
CA VAL A 258 -6.70 -30.90 -2.09
C VAL A 258 -6.18 -29.71 -2.88
N ILE A 259 -6.51 -28.48 -2.50
CA ILE A 259 -6.02 -27.23 -3.13
C ILE A 259 -5.63 -26.24 -2.04
N SER A 260 -4.51 -25.53 -2.20
CA SER A 260 -4.09 -24.44 -1.32
C SER A 260 -3.29 -23.38 -2.08
N GLU A 261 -3.93 -22.27 -2.42
CA GLU A 261 -3.40 -21.17 -3.24
C GLU A 261 -3.52 -19.83 -2.49
N SER A 262 -2.40 -19.33 -1.98
CA SER A 262 -2.34 -18.14 -1.12
C SER A 262 -2.46 -16.81 -1.85
N GLU A 263 -2.09 -16.79 -3.13
CA GLU A 263 -2.15 -15.58 -3.95
C GLU A 263 -3.59 -15.30 -4.33
N GLU A 264 -4.09 -14.11 -3.99
CA GLU A 264 -5.40 -13.68 -4.44
C GLU A 264 -5.35 -13.37 -5.93
N ARG A 265 -6.12 -14.13 -6.72
CA ARG A 265 -6.16 -14.00 -8.18
C ARG A 265 -7.60 -13.92 -8.64
N ASN A 266 -7.83 -13.15 -9.70
CA ASN A 266 -9.01 -13.28 -10.54
C ASN A 266 -8.65 -14.21 -11.70
N ASN A 267 -9.12 -15.46 -11.65
CA ASN A 267 -8.88 -16.47 -12.68
C ASN A 267 -10.19 -17.04 -13.24
N ASP A 268 -10.06 -17.72 -14.37
CA ASP A 268 -11.19 -18.21 -15.15
C ASP A 268 -11.57 -19.66 -14.75
N LEU A 269 -12.61 -20.20 -15.37
CA LEU A 269 -13.09 -21.57 -15.20
C LEU A 269 -11.97 -22.61 -15.31
N ASP A 270 -12.02 -23.62 -14.44
CA ASP A 270 -11.07 -24.74 -14.34
C ASP A 270 -9.60 -24.33 -14.18
N ALA A 271 -9.33 -23.22 -13.47
CA ALA A 271 -7.96 -22.79 -13.17
C ALA A 271 -7.16 -23.84 -12.39
N TYR A 272 -7.82 -24.49 -11.42
CA TYR A 272 -7.24 -25.52 -10.58
C TYR A 272 -7.98 -26.85 -10.80
N ILE A 273 -7.24 -27.92 -11.10
CA ILE A 273 -7.79 -29.24 -11.41
C ILE A 273 -7.10 -30.29 -10.54
N VAL A 274 -7.85 -31.03 -9.73
CA VAL A 274 -7.29 -32.08 -8.87
C VAL A 274 -8.13 -33.36 -8.98
N PRO A 275 -7.52 -34.54 -9.23
CA PRO A 275 -8.22 -35.81 -9.11
C PRO A 275 -8.64 -36.04 -7.66
N VAL A 276 -9.92 -36.34 -7.44
CA VAL A 276 -10.48 -36.59 -6.12
C VAL A 276 -11.24 -37.90 -6.11
N LYS A 277 -11.22 -38.57 -4.97
CA LYS A 277 -11.99 -39.79 -4.76
C LYS A 277 -13.30 -39.45 -4.04
N LEU A 278 -14.40 -39.81 -4.68
CA LEU A 278 -15.74 -39.77 -4.08
C LEU A 278 -16.10 -41.18 -3.64
N ASN A 279 -16.34 -41.34 -2.34
CA ASN A 279 -16.86 -42.59 -1.79
C ASN A 279 -18.34 -42.74 -2.15
N GLN A 280 -18.81 -43.97 -2.28
CA GLN A 280 -20.25 -44.23 -2.38
C GLN A 280 -20.98 -43.62 -1.18
N GLY A 281 -22.06 -42.89 -1.44
CA GLY A 281 -22.76 -42.07 -0.45
C GLY A 281 -22.31 -40.61 -0.49
N TYR A 282 -22.47 -39.90 0.63
CA TYR A 282 -22.16 -38.47 0.70
C TYR A 282 -20.66 -38.20 0.88
N ASN A 283 -20.20 -37.14 0.23
CA ASN A 283 -18.84 -36.61 0.30
C ASN A 283 -18.93 -35.11 0.60
N ARG A 284 -18.16 -34.62 1.57
CA ARG A 284 -18.13 -33.20 1.90
C ARG A 284 -17.14 -32.49 1.00
N ILE A 285 -17.55 -31.36 0.43
CA ILE A 285 -16.66 -30.40 -0.23
C ILE A 285 -16.71 -29.11 0.58
N LEU A 286 -15.56 -28.61 1.00
CA LEU A 286 -15.39 -27.35 1.72
C LEU A 286 -14.45 -26.45 0.91
N VAL A 287 -14.85 -25.21 0.69
CA VAL A 287 -14.09 -24.17 -0.01
C VAL A 287 -13.87 -23.02 0.96
N GLN A 288 -12.63 -22.54 1.07
CA GLN A 288 -12.27 -21.30 1.73
C GLN A 288 -11.84 -20.30 0.67
N ILE A 289 -12.41 -19.09 0.70
CA ILE A 289 -11.99 -17.96 -0.16
C ILE A 289 -11.51 -16.81 0.73
N GLY A 290 -10.36 -16.24 0.40
CA GLY A 290 -9.84 -15.02 1.02
C GLY A 290 -9.80 -13.85 0.05
N GLU A 291 -10.25 -12.69 0.49
CA GLU A 291 -10.23 -11.44 -0.27
C GLU A 291 -9.65 -10.31 0.59
N SER A 292 -8.74 -9.54 0.01
CA SER A 292 -8.12 -8.33 0.54
C SER A 292 -7.85 -7.30 -0.56
N TYR A 293 -7.48 -7.77 -1.76
CA TYR A 293 -7.12 -6.93 -2.90
C TYR A 293 -7.55 -7.49 -4.27
N ALA A 294 -8.09 -8.71 -4.34
CA ALA A 294 -8.65 -9.21 -5.61
C ALA A 294 -9.86 -8.39 -6.10
N GLY A 295 -10.53 -7.66 -5.21
CA GLY A 295 -11.70 -6.82 -5.52
C GLY A 295 -12.99 -7.61 -5.74
N ARG A 296 -12.94 -8.95 -5.60
CA ARG A 296 -14.06 -9.89 -5.69
C ARG A 296 -13.76 -11.13 -4.86
N SER A 297 -14.81 -11.78 -4.37
CA SER A 297 -14.71 -13.00 -3.57
C SER A 297 -15.69 -14.05 -4.09
N ASN A 298 -15.25 -14.89 -5.03
CA ASN A 298 -16.15 -15.84 -5.69
C ASN A 298 -15.42 -17.12 -6.15
N PHE A 299 -16.19 -18.14 -6.49
CA PHE A 299 -15.69 -19.35 -7.11
C PHE A 299 -16.75 -20.03 -7.99
N MET A 300 -16.31 -20.86 -8.93
CA MET A 300 -17.15 -21.86 -9.58
C MET A 300 -16.44 -23.21 -9.50
N LEU A 301 -17.09 -24.19 -8.89
CA LEU A 301 -16.57 -25.54 -8.72
C LEU A 301 -17.45 -26.54 -9.48
N ARG A 302 -16.82 -27.49 -10.18
CA ARG A 302 -17.50 -28.59 -10.85
C ARG A 302 -16.77 -29.92 -10.70
N LEU A 303 -17.53 -31.01 -10.73
CA LEU A 303 -17.01 -32.38 -10.68
C LEU A 303 -17.19 -33.05 -12.04
N THR A 304 -16.07 -33.45 -12.64
CA THR A 304 -16.05 -33.98 -14.01
C THR A 304 -15.39 -35.35 -14.08
N ASP A 305 -15.57 -36.04 -15.21
CA ASP A 305 -14.68 -37.12 -15.60
C ASP A 305 -13.29 -36.59 -16.01
N ALA A 306 -12.41 -37.48 -16.46
CA ALA A 306 -11.05 -37.13 -16.89
C ALA A 306 -11.01 -36.25 -18.16
N ASN A 307 -12.09 -36.21 -18.94
CA ASN A 307 -12.23 -35.39 -20.14
C ASN A 307 -12.90 -34.04 -19.84
N GLY A 308 -13.19 -33.70 -18.58
CA GLY A 308 -13.87 -32.45 -18.23
C GLY A 308 -15.38 -32.48 -18.46
N THR A 309 -15.98 -33.64 -18.73
CA THR A 309 -17.44 -33.77 -18.88
C THR A 309 -18.09 -33.84 -17.49
N PRO A 310 -19.11 -33.01 -17.19
CA PRO A 310 -19.80 -33.04 -15.90
C PRO A 310 -20.38 -34.43 -15.55
N LEU A 311 -20.23 -34.83 -14.28
CA LEU A 311 -20.77 -36.09 -13.78
C LEU A 311 -22.26 -35.94 -13.39
N ASN A 312 -23.15 -36.22 -14.34
CA ASN A 312 -24.60 -35.98 -14.19
C ASN A 312 -25.32 -36.95 -13.23
N ASN A 313 -24.64 -37.97 -12.71
CA ASN A 313 -25.20 -38.92 -11.74
C ASN A 313 -24.96 -38.52 -10.27
N LEU A 314 -24.35 -37.35 -10.04
CA LEU A 314 -24.13 -36.79 -8.72
C LEU A 314 -25.30 -35.89 -8.32
N SER A 315 -25.56 -35.79 -7.02
CA SER A 315 -26.52 -34.81 -6.48
C SER A 315 -25.91 -34.10 -5.27
N ALA A 316 -25.94 -32.77 -5.25
CA ALA A 316 -25.46 -31.96 -4.14
C ALA A 316 -26.59 -31.54 -3.21
N THR A 317 -26.33 -31.46 -1.91
CA THR A 317 -27.25 -30.93 -0.90
C THR A 317 -26.54 -29.99 0.06
N ASN A 318 -27.24 -28.95 0.49
CA ASN A 318 -26.83 -28.01 1.53
C ASN A 318 -27.25 -28.47 2.93
N THR A 319 -27.75 -29.70 3.08
CA THR A 319 -28.03 -30.30 4.40
C THR A 319 -26.80 -31.08 4.85
N PRO A 320 -26.26 -30.87 6.07
CA PRO A 320 -25.15 -31.65 6.58
C PRO A 320 -25.40 -33.16 6.52
N GLN A 321 -24.42 -33.92 6.05
CA GLN A 321 -24.51 -35.37 5.88
C GLN A 321 -23.34 -36.07 6.57
N THR A 322 -23.51 -37.35 6.87
CA THR A 322 -22.38 -38.21 7.28
C THR A 322 -21.56 -38.59 6.06
N TYR A 323 -20.24 -38.47 6.17
CA TYR A 323 -19.28 -38.82 5.11
C TYR A 323 -18.06 -39.53 5.71
N LEU A 324 -17.32 -40.25 4.87
CA LEU A 324 -16.06 -40.89 5.27
C LEU A 324 -14.91 -39.91 5.04
N LYS A 325 -14.15 -39.60 6.09
CA LYS A 325 -12.93 -38.78 5.98
C LYS A 325 -11.87 -39.49 5.14
N GLU A 326 -11.18 -38.72 4.30
CA GLU A 326 -10.05 -39.21 3.50
C GLU A 326 -8.73 -38.93 4.24
N THR A 327 -7.86 -39.94 4.31
CA THR A 327 -6.58 -39.88 5.04
C THR A 327 -5.37 -40.10 4.14
N SER A 328 -5.61 -40.47 2.88
CA SER A 328 -4.56 -40.60 1.88
C SER A 328 -3.92 -39.22 1.59
N PRO A 329 -2.72 -39.17 1.00
CA PRO A 329 -2.18 -37.93 0.42
C PRO A 329 -3.06 -37.44 -0.73
N ALA A 330 -3.21 -36.13 -0.88
CA ALA A 330 -3.93 -35.54 -2.01
C ALA A 330 -3.22 -35.87 -3.33
N ALA A 331 -4.00 -36.08 -4.40
CA ALA A 331 -3.43 -36.23 -5.73
C ALA A 331 -2.76 -34.92 -6.16
N ALA A 332 -1.74 -35.03 -7.01
CA ALA A 332 -1.11 -33.84 -7.59
C ALA A 332 -2.11 -33.08 -8.48
N GLN A 333 -2.06 -31.76 -8.40
CA GLN A 333 -2.83 -30.90 -9.28
C GLN A 333 -2.42 -31.13 -10.74
N LEU A 334 -3.42 -31.22 -11.62
CA LEU A 334 -3.25 -31.31 -13.06
C LEU A 334 -3.17 -29.92 -13.67
N LYS A 335 -2.38 -29.79 -14.73
CA LYS A 335 -2.35 -28.56 -15.51
C LYS A 335 -3.60 -28.45 -16.38
N PRO A 336 -4.22 -27.26 -16.48
CA PRO A 336 -5.34 -27.03 -17.38
C PRO A 336 -4.99 -27.32 -18.85
N VAL A 337 -6.03 -27.48 -19.67
CA VAL A 337 -5.87 -27.79 -21.09
C VAL A 337 -5.01 -26.73 -21.80
N GLY A 338 -4.19 -27.17 -22.75
CA GLY A 338 -3.26 -26.31 -23.49
C GLY A 338 -1.85 -26.25 -22.90
N PHE A 339 -1.69 -26.26 -21.57
CA PHE A 339 -0.36 -26.19 -20.93
C PHE A 339 0.57 -27.30 -21.41
N LYS A 340 0.13 -28.57 -21.29
CA LYS A 340 0.93 -29.71 -21.75
C LYS A 340 1.27 -29.62 -23.25
N TYR A 341 0.33 -29.18 -24.07
CA TYR A 341 0.51 -29.05 -25.52
C TYR A 341 1.63 -28.06 -25.86
N PHE A 342 1.56 -26.85 -25.28
CA PHE A 342 2.58 -25.84 -25.52
C PHE A 342 3.91 -26.17 -24.81
N GLU A 343 3.89 -26.82 -23.65
CA GLU A 343 5.11 -27.32 -22.98
C GLU A 343 5.85 -28.34 -23.82
N ASP A 344 5.16 -29.36 -24.32
CA ASP A 344 5.77 -30.40 -25.16
C ASP A 344 6.23 -29.80 -26.51
N GLY A 345 5.48 -28.83 -27.04
CA GLY A 345 5.88 -28.02 -28.19
C GLY A 345 7.16 -27.20 -27.95
N LEU A 346 7.30 -26.59 -26.77
CA LEU A 346 8.50 -25.82 -26.37
C LEU A 346 9.69 -26.73 -26.05
N LYS A 347 9.48 -27.93 -25.52
CA LYS A 347 10.55 -28.92 -25.38
C LYS A 347 11.10 -29.34 -26.74
N ALA A 348 10.23 -29.56 -27.72
CA ALA A 348 10.64 -29.92 -29.08
C ALA A 348 11.27 -28.75 -29.83
N LYS A 349 10.72 -27.53 -29.67
CA LYS A 349 11.19 -26.31 -30.33
C LYS A 349 11.20 -25.12 -29.34
N PRO A 350 12.26 -24.95 -28.55
CA PRO A 350 12.33 -23.91 -27.52
C PRO A 350 12.20 -22.47 -28.04
N GLN A 351 12.44 -22.25 -29.33
CA GLN A 351 12.38 -20.95 -30.01
C GLN A 351 11.08 -20.73 -30.79
N ASN A 352 10.06 -21.59 -30.64
CA ASN A 352 8.76 -21.36 -31.27
C ASN A 352 8.02 -20.22 -30.54
N TYR A 353 7.88 -19.07 -31.19
CA TYR A 353 7.26 -17.88 -30.58
C TYR A 353 5.80 -18.07 -30.26
N LEU A 354 5.03 -18.71 -31.14
CA LEU A 354 3.61 -18.94 -30.91
C LEU A 354 3.38 -19.68 -29.59
N ASN A 355 4.08 -20.79 -29.37
CA ASN A 355 3.95 -21.57 -28.15
C ASN A 355 4.37 -20.78 -26.90
N GLN A 356 5.37 -19.89 -27.00
CA GLN A 356 5.73 -19.00 -25.90
C GLN A 356 4.59 -18.01 -25.60
N LEU A 357 4.04 -17.35 -26.62
CA LEU A 357 2.93 -16.39 -26.47
C LEU A 357 1.67 -17.06 -25.93
N MET A 358 1.30 -18.23 -26.45
CA MET A 358 0.13 -18.98 -25.97
C MET A 358 0.32 -19.45 -24.53
N MET A 359 1.53 -19.84 -24.15
CA MET A 359 1.84 -20.16 -22.76
C MET A 359 1.69 -18.95 -21.85
N ALA A 360 2.22 -17.79 -22.26
CA ALA A 360 2.07 -16.55 -21.51
C ALA A 360 0.59 -16.14 -21.37
N LYS A 361 -0.20 -16.23 -22.46
CA LYS A 361 -1.65 -15.95 -22.41
C LYS A 361 -2.40 -16.92 -21.50
N LEU A 362 -2.07 -18.22 -21.50
CA LEU A 362 -2.64 -19.19 -20.55
C LEU A 362 -2.34 -18.81 -19.10
N TYR A 363 -1.10 -18.42 -18.79
CA TYR A 363 -0.74 -17.95 -17.45
C TYR A 363 -1.49 -16.67 -17.07
N LEU A 364 -1.57 -15.66 -17.96
CA LEU A 364 -2.30 -14.41 -17.71
C LEU A 364 -3.81 -14.63 -17.51
N ARG A 365 -4.42 -15.51 -18.31
CA ARG A 365 -5.82 -15.92 -18.15
C ARG A 365 -6.09 -16.51 -16.77
N LEU A 366 -5.15 -17.28 -16.23
CA LEU A 366 -5.26 -17.89 -14.90
C LEU A 366 -4.70 -16.99 -13.77
N GLY A 367 -4.34 -15.74 -14.06
CA GLY A 367 -3.77 -14.81 -13.08
C GLY A 367 -2.39 -15.20 -12.57
N ASN A 368 -1.69 -16.13 -13.23
CA ASN A 368 -0.33 -16.52 -12.89
C ASN A 368 0.69 -15.55 -13.51
N VAL A 369 0.77 -14.37 -12.92
CA VAL A 369 1.64 -13.28 -13.41
C VAL A 369 3.14 -13.63 -13.36
N PHE A 370 3.56 -14.49 -12.41
CA PHE A 370 4.97 -14.89 -12.28
C PHE A 370 5.47 -15.65 -13.51
N ASP A 371 4.78 -16.73 -13.87
CA ASP A 371 5.21 -17.59 -14.97
C ASP A 371 4.99 -16.90 -16.33
N ALA A 372 3.95 -16.07 -16.46
CA ALA A 372 3.77 -15.20 -17.62
C ALA A 372 4.96 -14.23 -17.79
N ARG A 373 5.40 -13.59 -16.70
CA ARG A 373 6.49 -12.61 -16.71
C ARG A 373 7.79 -13.25 -17.19
N LEU A 374 8.12 -14.45 -16.70
CA LEU A 374 9.34 -15.17 -17.11
C LEU A 374 9.42 -15.37 -18.64
N ILE A 375 8.29 -15.68 -19.27
CA ILE A 375 8.22 -15.87 -20.72
C ILE A 375 8.30 -14.52 -21.46
N LEU A 376 7.52 -13.54 -21.03
CA LEU A 376 7.43 -12.23 -21.69
C LEU A 376 8.73 -11.45 -21.61
N GLU A 377 9.44 -11.48 -20.47
CA GLU A 377 10.75 -10.82 -20.32
C GLU A 377 11.80 -11.43 -21.27
N LYS A 378 11.79 -12.76 -21.44
CA LYS A 378 12.67 -13.43 -22.40
C LYS A 378 12.40 -12.99 -23.84
N LEU A 379 11.13 -12.79 -24.20
CA LEU A 379 10.72 -12.27 -25.50
C LEU A 379 11.09 -10.79 -25.67
N LYS A 380 10.80 -9.94 -24.67
CA LYS A 380 11.17 -8.51 -24.70
C LYS A 380 12.68 -8.29 -24.79
N LYS A 381 13.50 -9.14 -24.15
CA LYS A 381 14.96 -9.08 -24.31
C LYS A 381 15.40 -9.24 -25.77
N ARG A 382 14.64 -10.00 -26.57
CA ARG A 382 14.90 -10.18 -28.01
C ARG A 382 14.22 -9.11 -28.87
N PHE A 383 13.04 -8.65 -28.46
CA PHE A 383 12.21 -7.68 -29.17
C PHE A 383 11.79 -6.52 -28.26
N PRO A 384 12.74 -5.64 -27.90
CA PRO A 384 12.51 -4.63 -26.86
C PRO A 384 11.43 -3.61 -27.23
N GLU A 385 11.30 -3.31 -28.52
CA GLU A 385 10.40 -2.28 -29.07
C GLU A 385 9.02 -2.83 -29.47
N SER A 386 8.72 -4.10 -29.16
CA SER A 386 7.47 -4.72 -29.61
C SER A 386 6.24 -4.18 -28.89
N THR A 387 5.33 -3.54 -29.63
CA THR A 387 4.04 -3.04 -29.11
C THR A 387 3.19 -4.16 -28.53
N TYR A 388 3.14 -5.32 -29.19
CA TYR A 388 2.35 -6.46 -28.72
C TYR A 388 2.86 -7.01 -27.39
N LEU A 389 4.19 -7.14 -27.23
CA LEU A 389 4.76 -7.59 -25.96
C LEU A 389 4.54 -6.55 -24.86
N ASN A 390 4.56 -5.26 -25.20
CA ASN A 390 4.24 -4.19 -24.25
C ASN A 390 2.78 -4.27 -23.80
N LEU A 391 1.83 -4.54 -24.71
CA LEU A 391 0.43 -4.78 -24.38
C LEU A 391 0.24 -5.96 -23.43
N MET A 392 0.88 -7.10 -23.70
CA MET A 392 0.82 -8.26 -22.82
C MET A 392 1.44 -7.98 -21.43
N MET A 393 2.51 -7.18 -21.39
CA MET A 393 3.12 -6.75 -20.13
C MET A 393 2.28 -5.71 -19.38
N ILE A 394 1.52 -4.85 -20.08
CA ILE A 394 0.54 -3.96 -19.47
C ILE A 394 -0.55 -4.79 -18.79
N GLU A 395 -1.13 -5.78 -19.47
CA GLU A 395 -2.12 -6.69 -18.86
C GLU A 395 -1.54 -7.41 -17.63
N LEU A 396 -0.29 -7.86 -17.72
CA LEU A 396 0.43 -8.47 -16.59
C LEU A 396 0.56 -7.50 -15.41
N PHE A 397 0.96 -6.26 -15.67
CA PHE A 397 1.15 -5.25 -14.65
C PHE A 397 -0.17 -4.73 -14.06
N GLU A 398 -1.27 -4.71 -14.81
CA GLU A 398 -2.61 -4.45 -14.28
C GLU A 398 -2.99 -5.52 -13.25
N LYS A 399 -2.75 -6.80 -13.56
CA LYS A 399 -3.00 -7.91 -12.64
C LYS A 399 -2.06 -7.92 -11.42
N ALA A 400 -0.90 -7.29 -11.52
CA ALA A 400 0.10 -7.21 -10.46
C ALA A 400 0.10 -5.87 -9.70
N ASP A 401 -0.84 -4.96 -10.00
CA ASP A 401 -0.91 -3.60 -9.45
C ASP A 401 0.40 -2.79 -9.63
N ASN A 402 1.06 -2.94 -10.78
CA ASN A 402 2.30 -2.23 -11.12
C ASN A 402 2.05 -1.01 -12.03
N ARG A 403 1.50 0.06 -11.43
CA ARG A 403 1.20 1.31 -12.14
C ARG A 403 2.40 1.94 -12.86
N THR A 404 3.58 1.96 -12.23
CA THR A 404 4.78 2.56 -12.83
C THR A 404 5.22 1.80 -14.08
N GLY A 405 5.17 0.46 -14.03
CA GLY A 405 5.44 -0.37 -15.20
C GLY A 405 4.45 -0.11 -16.34
N ILE A 406 3.16 0.04 -16.03
CA ILE A 406 2.12 0.35 -17.02
C ILE A 406 2.42 1.67 -17.73
N GLU A 407 2.66 2.76 -16.97
CA GLU A 407 2.92 4.07 -17.56
C GLU A 407 4.22 4.09 -18.38
N THR A 408 5.25 3.37 -17.93
CA THR A 408 6.50 3.22 -18.69
C THR A 408 6.26 2.54 -20.04
N LEU A 409 5.51 1.43 -20.05
CA LEU A 409 5.18 0.70 -21.28
C LEU A 409 4.28 1.51 -22.22
N LYS A 410 3.37 2.34 -21.69
CA LYS A 410 2.57 3.28 -22.49
C LYS A 410 3.43 4.30 -23.21
N GLU A 411 4.42 4.90 -22.53
CA GLU A 411 5.40 5.81 -23.15
C GLU A 411 6.26 5.11 -24.20
N GLU A 412 6.72 3.88 -23.92
CA GLU A 412 7.45 3.06 -24.90
C GLU A 412 6.61 2.84 -26.17
N ILE A 413 5.32 2.51 -26.04
CA ILE A 413 4.41 2.32 -27.18
C ILE A 413 4.27 3.62 -27.99
N LYS A 414 4.02 4.76 -27.33
CA LYS A 414 3.93 6.06 -28.01
C LYS A 414 5.23 6.43 -28.74
N THR A 415 6.38 6.03 -28.20
CA THR A 415 7.69 6.35 -28.78
C THR A 415 8.05 5.45 -29.96
N HIS A 416 7.84 4.14 -29.82
CA HIS A 416 8.29 3.14 -30.80
C HIS A 416 7.25 2.79 -31.87
N ASP A 417 5.96 3.08 -31.63
CA ASP A 417 4.86 2.80 -32.55
C ASP A 417 3.74 3.86 -32.44
N PRO A 418 4.06 5.16 -32.67
CA PRO A 418 3.12 6.29 -32.46
C PRO A 418 1.86 6.23 -33.32
N GLU A 419 1.91 5.51 -34.44
CA GLU A 419 0.77 5.38 -35.37
C GLU A 419 -0.07 4.13 -35.10
N CYS A 420 0.26 3.32 -34.08
CA CYS A 420 -0.65 2.27 -33.66
C CYS A 420 -1.88 2.84 -32.98
N SER A 421 -2.94 2.06 -33.05
CA SER A 421 -4.27 2.38 -32.56
C SER A 421 -4.27 2.78 -31.06
N LEU A 422 -3.57 2.02 -30.21
CA LEU A 422 -3.41 2.31 -28.78
C LEU A 422 -2.62 3.61 -28.52
N ALA A 423 -1.51 3.85 -29.23
CA ALA A 423 -0.72 5.07 -29.06
C ALA A 423 -1.57 6.31 -29.38
N LEU A 424 -2.34 6.24 -30.48
CA LEU A 424 -3.28 7.28 -30.86
C LEU A 424 -4.37 7.49 -29.79
N GLU A 425 -4.94 6.43 -29.24
CA GLU A 425 -5.92 6.49 -28.14
C GLU A 425 -5.37 7.18 -26.88
N LEU A 426 -4.14 6.84 -26.48
CA LEU A 426 -3.44 7.45 -25.34
C LEU A 426 -3.16 8.95 -25.59
N MET A 427 -2.60 9.28 -26.76
CA MET A 427 -2.31 10.67 -27.14
C MET A 427 -3.59 11.52 -27.27
N TYR A 428 -4.70 10.93 -27.73
CA TYR A 428 -6.00 11.62 -27.73
C TYR A 428 -6.41 12.02 -26.31
N THR A 429 -6.28 11.11 -25.35
CA THR A 429 -6.68 11.36 -23.96
C THR A 429 -5.82 12.46 -23.34
N GLU A 430 -4.51 12.44 -23.58
CA GLU A 430 -3.58 13.48 -23.11
C GLU A 430 -3.93 14.85 -23.68
N HIS A 431 -4.08 14.96 -25.01
CA HIS A 431 -4.42 16.24 -25.64
C HIS A 431 -5.81 16.73 -25.25
N PHE A 432 -6.78 15.83 -25.10
CA PHE A 432 -8.11 16.20 -24.64
C PHE A 432 -8.07 16.78 -23.21
N GLN A 433 -7.34 16.14 -22.28
CA GLN A 433 -7.17 16.65 -20.91
C GLN A 433 -6.42 17.98 -20.85
N GLN A 434 -5.49 18.22 -21.77
CA GLN A 434 -4.77 19.48 -21.93
C GLN A 434 -5.59 20.58 -22.65
N ASN A 435 -6.84 20.28 -23.04
CA ASN A 435 -7.69 21.14 -23.88
C ASN A 435 -7.11 21.46 -25.28
N ASP A 436 -6.17 20.64 -25.79
CA ASP A 436 -5.61 20.74 -27.14
C ASP A 436 -6.50 20.00 -28.16
N TYR A 437 -7.67 20.59 -28.43
CA TYR A 437 -8.68 19.98 -29.31
C TYR A 437 -8.26 19.91 -30.78
N VAL A 438 -7.26 20.70 -31.19
CA VAL A 438 -6.73 20.66 -32.56
C VAL A 438 -6.02 19.34 -32.79
N ARG A 439 -5.04 19.01 -31.94
CA ARG A 439 -4.33 17.73 -32.03
C ARG A 439 -5.23 16.54 -31.74
N ALA A 440 -6.15 16.66 -30.78
CA ALA A 440 -7.12 15.60 -30.51
C ALA A 440 -7.98 15.25 -31.75
N LYS A 441 -8.38 16.24 -32.57
CA LYS A 441 -9.09 16.00 -33.83
C LYS A 441 -8.22 15.37 -34.91
N GLU A 442 -6.96 15.77 -35.03
CA GLU A 442 -6.01 15.14 -35.96
C GLU A 442 -5.85 13.65 -35.65
N ILE A 443 -5.77 13.31 -34.35
CA ILE A 443 -5.70 11.93 -33.89
C ILE A 443 -7.00 11.18 -34.17
N ILE A 444 -8.17 11.78 -33.92
CA ILE A 444 -9.46 11.18 -34.31
C ILE A 444 -9.48 10.84 -35.80
N ALA A 445 -9.02 11.73 -36.69
CA ALA A 445 -8.99 11.46 -38.12
C ALA A 445 -8.10 10.25 -38.48
N LYS A 446 -7.00 10.04 -37.74
CA LYS A 446 -6.17 8.84 -37.88
C LYS A 446 -6.89 7.58 -37.38
N LEU A 447 -7.54 7.65 -36.21
CA LEU A 447 -8.33 6.55 -35.65
C LEU A 447 -9.48 6.16 -36.58
N GLU A 448 -10.17 7.13 -37.19
CA GLU A 448 -11.22 6.88 -38.19
C GLU A 448 -10.70 6.16 -39.44
N LYS A 449 -9.45 6.41 -39.84
CA LYS A 449 -8.85 5.69 -40.96
C LYS A 449 -8.58 4.22 -40.63
N ILE A 450 -8.37 3.90 -39.35
CA ILE A 450 -8.13 2.55 -38.85
C ILE A 450 -9.46 1.82 -38.62
N TYR A 451 -10.38 2.43 -37.86
CA TYR A 451 -11.60 1.78 -37.41
C TYR A 451 -12.85 2.09 -38.24
N GLY A 452 -12.82 3.15 -39.06
CA GLY A 452 -14.02 3.68 -39.72
C GLY A 452 -14.92 4.46 -38.74
N GLU A 453 -16.23 4.42 -39.00
CA GLU A 453 -17.26 5.03 -38.11
C GLU A 453 -17.54 4.12 -36.90
N ASP A 454 -16.50 3.76 -36.15
CA ASP A 454 -16.60 2.96 -34.92
C ASP A 454 -17.16 3.78 -33.74
N GLU A 455 -17.91 3.11 -32.85
CA GLU A 455 -18.56 3.74 -31.70
C GLU A 455 -17.59 4.53 -30.82
N ALA A 456 -16.41 3.97 -30.51
CA ALA A 456 -15.44 4.62 -29.64
C ALA A 456 -14.88 5.90 -30.27
N VAL A 457 -14.76 5.94 -31.60
CA VAL A 457 -14.30 7.14 -32.33
C VAL A 457 -15.41 8.19 -32.40
N LEU A 458 -16.65 7.75 -32.64
CA LEU A 458 -17.83 8.61 -32.67
C LEU A 458 -18.05 9.30 -31.31
N ILE A 459 -17.88 8.57 -30.20
CA ILE A 459 -17.95 9.14 -28.84
C ILE A 459 -16.86 10.20 -28.63
N LYS A 460 -15.63 9.96 -29.08
CA LYS A 460 -14.55 10.96 -28.99
C LYS A 460 -14.86 12.23 -29.76
N LYS A 461 -15.48 12.11 -30.94
CA LYS A 461 -15.97 13.25 -31.71
C LYS A 461 -17.04 14.02 -30.93
N LEU A 462 -18.02 13.32 -30.37
CA LEU A 462 -19.08 13.92 -29.55
C LEU A 462 -18.50 14.66 -28.35
N ASN A 463 -17.50 14.10 -27.67
CA ASN A 463 -16.81 14.74 -26.54
C ASN A 463 -16.15 16.07 -26.95
N ILE A 464 -15.41 16.08 -28.06
CA ILE A 464 -14.81 17.33 -28.58
C ILE A 464 -15.88 18.35 -28.97
N LEU A 465 -16.93 17.94 -29.69
CA LEU A 465 -18.02 18.83 -30.07
C LEU A 465 -18.72 19.41 -28.84
N GLY A 466 -18.85 18.62 -27.76
CA GLY A 466 -19.36 19.05 -26.47
C GLY A 466 -18.51 20.15 -25.83
N GLN A 467 -17.19 19.97 -25.79
CA GLN A 467 -16.25 20.99 -25.28
C GLN A 467 -16.24 22.26 -26.13
N GLU A 468 -16.37 22.12 -27.45
CA GLU A 468 -16.50 23.26 -28.37
C GLU A 468 -17.90 23.87 -28.40
N LYS A 469 -18.86 23.33 -27.63
CA LYS A 469 -20.26 23.77 -27.53
C LYS A 469 -21.00 23.78 -28.89
N LYS A 470 -20.65 22.86 -29.80
CA LYS A 470 -21.22 22.78 -31.15
C LYS A 470 -22.46 21.91 -31.22
N GLN A 471 -23.52 22.40 -30.60
CA GLN A 471 -24.78 21.68 -30.42
C GLN A 471 -25.44 21.17 -31.72
N PRO A 472 -25.48 21.92 -32.85
CA PRO A 472 -26.08 21.42 -34.09
C PRO A 472 -25.39 20.18 -34.65
N GLU A 473 -24.06 20.11 -34.56
CA GLU A 473 -23.28 18.98 -35.07
C GLU A 473 -23.38 17.75 -34.18
N ILE A 474 -23.48 17.93 -32.85
CA ILE A 474 -23.80 16.84 -31.91
C ILE A 474 -25.12 16.21 -32.31
N ILE A 475 -26.17 17.03 -32.53
CA ILE A 475 -27.50 16.54 -32.89
C ILE A 475 -27.45 15.76 -34.22
N ALA A 476 -26.84 16.35 -35.24
CA ALA A 476 -26.73 15.71 -36.55
C ALA A 476 -25.99 14.35 -36.48
N LEU A 477 -24.90 14.28 -35.71
CA LEU A 477 -24.12 13.06 -35.54
C LEU A 477 -24.90 11.99 -34.78
N VAL A 478 -25.54 12.33 -33.65
CA VAL A 478 -26.33 11.37 -32.85
C VAL A 478 -27.49 10.80 -33.66
N GLU A 479 -28.19 11.63 -34.46
CA GLU A 479 -29.30 11.16 -35.31
C GLU A 479 -28.84 10.18 -36.39
N LYS A 480 -27.63 10.39 -36.93
CA LYS A 480 -27.04 9.49 -37.93
C LYS A 480 -26.70 8.12 -37.33
N ILE A 481 -26.12 8.11 -36.12
CA ILE A 481 -25.53 6.89 -35.54
C ILE A 481 -26.52 6.09 -34.69
N TYR A 482 -27.49 6.74 -34.03
CA TYR A 482 -28.44 6.08 -33.14
C TYR A 482 -29.12 4.81 -33.72
N PRO A 483 -29.59 4.78 -34.99
CA PRO A 483 -30.22 3.59 -35.56
C PRO A 483 -29.30 2.36 -35.63
N GLN A 484 -27.98 2.57 -35.61
CA GLN A 484 -26.96 1.53 -35.73
C GLN A 484 -26.45 1.06 -34.36
N HIS A 485 -26.70 1.82 -33.29
CA HIS A 485 -26.17 1.58 -31.93
C HIS A 485 -27.29 1.53 -30.88
N LEU A 486 -28.37 0.78 -31.16
CA LEU A 486 -29.53 0.68 -30.26
C LEU A 486 -29.23 0.01 -28.91
N SER A 487 -28.12 -0.72 -28.79
CA SER A 487 -27.64 -1.35 -27.56
C SER A 487 -26.58 -0.52 -26.80
N SER A 488 -26.21 0.66 -27.31
CA SER A 488 -25.23 1.54 -26.64
C SER A 488 -25.93 2.47 -25.65
N ALA A 489 -25.65 2.30 -24.36
CA ALA A 489 -26.21 3.16 -23.31
C ALA A 489 -25.88 4.65 -23.54
N ASP A 490 -24.64 4.94 -23.94
CA ASP A 490 -24.15 6.32 -24.16
C ASP A 490 -24.89 7.00 -25.31
N ILE A 491 -24.98 6.34 -26.47
CA ILE A 491 -25.66 6.89 -27.64
C ILE A 491 -27.17 7.00 -27.40
N VAL A 492 -27.78 6.00 -26.78
CA VAL A 492 -29.21 6.00 -26.41
C VAL A 492 -29.51 7.15 -25.45
N ASN A 493 -28.67 7.39 -24.44
CA ASN A 493 -28.84 8.49 -23.50
C ASN A 493 -28.67 9.86 -24.18
N LEU A 494 -27.69 10.03 -25.06
CA LEU A 494 -27.54 11.27 -25.84
C LEU A 494 -28.76 11.53 -26.73
N LYS A 495 -29.28 10.50 -27.40
CA LYS A 495 -30.51 10.60 -28.19
C LYS A 495 -31.70 11.02 -27.33
N TYR A 496 -31.86 10.41 -26.15
CA TYR A 496 -32.87 10.81 -25.17
C TYR A 496 -32.74 12.29 -24.77
N LEU A 497 -31.53 12.73 -24.41
CA LEU A 497 -31.27 14.12 -24.00
C LEU A 497 -31.61 15.12 -25.11
N ILE A 498 -31.31 14.81 -26.37
CA ILE A 498 -31.69 15.64 -27.53
C ILE A 498 -33.21 15.77 -27.64
N GLU A 499 -33.92 14.65 -27.54
CA GLU A 499 -35.39 14.63 -27.63
C GLU A 499 -36.04 15.44 -26.50
N VAL A 500 -35.53 15.34 -25.27
CA VAL A 500 -36.05 16.09 -24.12
C VAL A 500 -35.67 17.56 -24.17
N GLN A 501 -34.37 17.88 -24.28
CA GLN A 501 -33.89 19.23 -24.07
C GLN A 501 -34.16 20.13 -25.28
N ILE A 502 -34.03 19.59 -26.49
CA ILE A 502 -34.08 20.35 -27.74
C ILE A 502 -35.45 20.26 -28.39
N ARG A 503 -35.95 19.03 -28.58
CA ARG A 503 -37.22 18.81 -29.30
C ARG A 503 -38.45 18.89 -28.41
N LYS A 504 -38.26 18.93 -27.09
CA LYS A 504 -39.35 18.93 -26.10
C LYS A 504 -40.35 17.78 -26.34
N ASN A 505 -39.85 16.63 -26.78
CA ASN A 505 -40.66 15.48 -27.13
C ASN A 505 -41.18 14.81 -25.85
N PRO A 506 -42.51 14.80 -25.61
CA PRO A 506 -43.07 14.23 -24.38
C PRO A 506 -42.88 12.71 -24.28
N LYS A 507 -42.65 12.03 -25.41
CA LYS A 507 -42.45 10.57 -25.50
C LYS A 507 -40.97 10.16 -25.54
N ALA A 508 -40.04 11.07 -25.25
CA ALA A 508 -38.61 10.77 -25.29
C ALA A 508 -38.23 9.57 -24.39
N ILE A 509 -38.94 9.38 -23.27
CA ILE A 509 -38.68 8.28 -22.32
C ILE A 509 -38.89 6.89 -22.94
N ASP A 510 -39.69 6.76 -24.01
CA ASP A 510 -39.92 5.49 -24.72
C ASP A 510 -38.62 4.94 -25.33
N ILE A 511 -37.66 5.83 -25.65
CA ILE A 511 -36.33 5.48 -26.16
C ILE A 511 -35.56 4.69 -25.11
N LEU A 512 -35.53 5.20 -23.86
CA LEU A 512 -34.85 4.53 -22.75
C LEU A 512 -35.60 3.26 -22.32
N GLN A 513 -36.94 3.27 -22.33
CA GLN A 513 -37.74 2.08 -22.02
C GLN A 513 -37.47 0.92 -22.98
N LYS A 514 -37.42 1.21 -24.28
CA LYS A 514 -37.07 0.21 -25.28
C LYS A 514 -35.70 -0.40 -24.98
N TYR A 515 -34.72 0.44 -24.66
CA TYR A 515 -33.37 0.01 -24.31
C TYR A 515 -33.35 -0.94 -23.11
N ILE A 516 -33.91 -0.54 -21.96
CA ILE A 516 -33.86 -1.34 -20.71
C ILE A 516 -34.72 -2.62 -20.77
N ASN A 517 -35.65 -2.71 -21.72
CA ASN A 517 -36.44 -3.92 -21.95
C ASN A 517 -35.67 -4.99 -22.73
N GLU A 518 -34.63 -4.60 -23.47
CA GLU A 518 -33.84 -5.48 -24.34
C GLU A 518 -32.40 -5.66 -23.83
N ASN A 519 -31.97 -4.89 -22.82
CA ASN A 519 -30.59 -4.88 -22.30
C ASN A 519 -30.58 -4.94 -20.76
N ASN A 520 -29.72 -5.78 -20.20
CA ASN A 520 -29.50 -5.91 -18.77
C ASN A 520 -28.65 -4.76 -18.21
N ASP A 521 -29.23 -3.56 -18.14
CA ASP A 521 -28.59 -2.36 -17.58
C ASP A 521 -29.43 -1.76 -16.44
N TYR A 522 -29.13 -2.19 -15.21
CA TYR A 522 -29.80 -1.69 -14.02
C TYR A 522 -29.57 -0.18 -13.78
N LYS A 523 -28.43 0.38 -14.21
CA LYS A 523 -28.17 1.83 -14.04
C LYS A 523 -29.11 2.64 -14.92
N ALA A 524 -29.28 2.22 -16.17
CA ALA A 524 -30.26 2.82 -17.08
C ALA A 524 -31.70 2.60 -16.57
N ALA A 525 -32.05 1.40 -16.08
CA ALA A 525 -33.37 1.11 -15.51
C ALA A 525 -33.68 2.02 -14.30
N LYS A 526 -32.73 2.18 -13.38
CA LYS A 526 -32.82 3.09 -12.23
C LYS A 526 -33.02 4.54 -12.66
N TYR A 527 -32.32 4.98 -13.71
CA TYR A 527 -32.50 6.32 -14.27
C TYR A 527 -33.91 6.51 -14.86
N VAL A 528 -34.42 5.54 -15.63
CA VAL A 528 -35.80 5.57 -16.15
C VAL A 528 -36.82 5.62 -15.02
N ALA A 529 -36.66 4.79 -13.99
CA ALA A 529 -37.54 4.80 -12.84
C ALA A 529 -37.54 6.16 -12.12
N LYS A 530 -36.36 6.77 -11.93
CA LYS A 530 -36.24 8.14 -11.39
C LYS A 530 -36.99 9.15 -12.25
N LEU A 531 -36.88 9.10 -13.57
CA LEU A 531 -37.57 10.02 -14.47
C LEU A 531 -39.11 9.92 -14.35
N TYR A 532 -39.65 8.71 -14.16
CA TYR A 532 -41.07 8.52 -13.87
C TYR A 532 -41.47 9.10 -12.51
N LEU A 533 -40.69 8.85 -11.47
CA LEU A 533 -40.93 9.38 -10.13
C LEU A 533 -40.88 10.92 -10.10
N ASP A 534 -39.91 11.54 -10.76
CA ASP A 534 -39.77 13.00 -10.85
C ASP A 534 -40.96 13.66 -11.61
N LYS A 535 -41.63 12.91 -12.49
CA LYS A 535 -42.88 13.33 -13.17
C LYS A 535 -44.16 13.07 -12.36
N GLY A 536 -44.07 12.40 -11.21
CA GLY A 536 -45.21 11.98 -10.40
C GLY A 536 -45.87 10.66 -10.85
N GLU A 537 -45.34 10.00 -11.87
CA GLU A 537 -45.82 8.70 -12.38
C GLU A 537 -45.26 7.55 -11.53
N THR A 538 -45.68 7.49 -10.27
CA THR A 538 -45.07 6.66 -9.23
C THR A 538 -45.15 5.15 -9.52
N ASP A 539 -46.32 4.66 -9.96
CA ASP A 539 -46.53 3.24 -10.25
C ASP A 539 -45.62 2.75 -11.38
N ALA A 540 -45.48 3.55 -12.44
CA ALA A 540 -44.59 3.25 -13.56
C ALA A 540 -43.12 3.15 -13.11
N GLY A 541 -42.68 4.06 -12.24
CA GLY A 541 -41.32 4.00 -11.66
C GLY A 541 -41.09 2.76 -10.80
N ILE A 542 -42.05 2.40 -9.94
CA ILE A 542 -41.98 1.22 -9.07
C ILE A 542 -41.99 -0.08 -9.88
N ASP A 543 -42.80 -0.16 -10.93
CA ASP A 543 -42.93 -1.37 -11.75
C ASP A 543 -41.62 -1.71 -12.48
N ILE A 544 -40.78 -0.72 -12.79
CA ILE A 544 -39.41 -0.97 -13.28
C ILE A 544 -38.61 -1.77 -12.24
N TYR A 545 -38.54 -1.32 -10.99
CA TYR A 545 -37.80 -2.05 -9.95
C TYR A 545 -38.39 -3.44 -9.68
N LYS A 546 -39.72 -3.60 -9.68
CA LYS A 546 -40.35 -4.91 -9.51
C LYS A 546 -39.99 -5.88 -10.64
N LYS A 547 -39.87 -5.37 -11.87
CA LYS A 547 -39.40 -6.17 -13.01
C LYS A 547 -37.95 -6.58 -12.82
N GLU A 548 -37.06 -5.65 -12.45
CA GLU A 548 -35.66 -5.97 -12.18
C GLU A 548 -35.51 -7.00 -11.03
N LEU A 549 -36.30 -6.91 -9.95
CA LEU A 549 -36.28 -7.89 -8.86
C LEU A 549 -36.77 -9.28 -9.27
N LYS A 550 -37.72 -9.35 -10.20
CA LYS A 550 -38.19 -10.63 -10.75
C LYS A 550 -37.13 -11.26 -11.64
N ASP A 551 -36.43 -10.42 -12.39
CA ASP A 551 -35.41 -10.80 -13.37
C ASP A 551 -34.08 -11.17 -12.70
N ASP A 552 -33.69 -10.48 -11.61
CA ASP A 552 -32.49 -10.74 -10.81
C ASP A 552 -32.83 -10.67 -9.29
N PRO A 553 -33.25 -11.78 -8.67
CA PRO A 553 -33.68 -11.78 -7.26
C PRO A 553 -32.51 -11.72 -6.26
N ILE A 554 -31.25 -11.80 -6.70
CA ILE A 554 -30.07 -11.70 -5.84
C ILE A 554 -29.53 -10.26 -5.74
N GLY A 555 -29.94 -9.36 -6.63
CA GLY A 555 -29.50 -7.96 -6.65
C GLY A 555 -29.92 -7.13 -5.43
N PHE A 556 -29.13 -7.16 -4.34
CA PHE A 556 -29.44 -6.43 -3.10
C PHE A 556 -29.64 -4.92 -3.31
N ALA A 557 -28.90 -4.33 -4.25
CA ALA A 557 -29.02 -2.91 -4.60
C ALA A 557 -30.45 -2.55 -5.03
N VAL A 558 -31.10 -3.43 -5.80
CA VAL A 558 -32.47 -3.25 -6.29
C VAL A 558 -33.48 -3.24 -5.13
N TYR A 559 -33.35 -4.19 -4.19
CA TYR A 559 -34.20 -4.21 -2.99
C TYR A 559 -34.02 -2.94 -2.16
N THR A 560 -32.79 -2.51 -1.91
CA THR A 560 -32.53 -1.32 -1.08
C THR A 560 -32.99 -0.01 -1.74
N ASP A 561 -32.84 0.11 -3.07
CA ASP A 561 -33.31 1.27 -3.82
C ASP A 561 -34.84 1.36 -3.81
N LEU A 562 -35.54 0.24 -4.07
CA LEU A 562 -36.99 0.19 -4.03
C LEU A 562 -37.54 0.40 -2.61
N ALA A 563 -36.89 -0.17 -1.59
CA ALA A 563 -37.23 0.08 -0.19
C ALA A 563 -37.09 1.57 0.16
N GLY A 564 -36.01 2.23 -0.31
CA GLY A 564 -35.81 3.66 -0.13
C GLY A 564 -36.88 4.52 -0.82
N ILE A 565 -37.41 4.08 -1.96
CA ILE A 565 -38.55 4.73 -2.63
C ILE A 565 -39.83 4.56 -1.81
N TYR A 566 -40.15 3.33 -1.39
CA TYR A 566 -41.31 3.08 -0.54
C TYR A 566 -41.25 3.85 0.78
N TYR A 567 -40.07 3.98 1.38
CA TYR A 567 -39.84 4.82 2.55
C TYR A 567 -40.17 6.30 2.29
N LYS A 568 -39.72 6.87 1.17
CA LYS A 568 -40.04 8.27 0.77
C LYS A 568 -41.53 8.48 0.51
N LEU A 569 -42.21 7.46 -0.01
CA LEU A 569 -43.66 7.43 -0.20
C LEU A 569 -44.44 7.15 1.10
N GLN A 570 -43.75 6.99 2.23
CA GLN A 570 -44.33 6.64 3.54
C GLN A 570 -45.04 5.27 3.56
N GLN A 571 -44.75 4.40 2.60
CA GLN A 571 -45.23 3.02 2.52
C GLN A 571 -44.29 2.10 3.31
N TYR A 572 -44.24 2.30 4.64
CA TYR A 572 -43.24 1.67 5.51
C TYR A 572 -43.31 0.14 5.55
N ASP A 573 -44.50 -0.46 5.47
CA ASP A 573 -44.65 -1.92 5.51
C ASP A 573 -44.02 -2.60 4.28
N GLU A 574 -44.13 -1.97 3.09
CA GLU A 574 -43.51 -2.49 1.86
C GLU A 574 -41.99 -2.30 1.88
N ALA A 575 -41.52 -1.15 2.39
CA ALA A 575 -40.09 -0.92 2.58
C ALA A 575 -39.47 -1.91 3.60
N GLU A 576 -40.16 -2.20 4.71
CA GLU A 576 -39.72 -3.17 5.72
C GLU A 576 -39.58 -4.56 5.11
N LYS A 577 -40.57 -5.02 4.33
CA LYS A 577 -40.52 -6.32 3.65
C LYS A 577 -39.28 -6.45 2.76
N LEU A 578 -38.94 -5.42 1.98
CA LEU A 578 -37.78 -5.44 1.10
C LEU A 578 -36.46 -5.40 1.86
N TYR A 579 -36.35 -4.59 2.91
CA TYR A 579 -35.15 -4.61 3.75
C TYR A 579 -34.96 -5.95 4.45
N LEU A 580 -36.03 -6.57 4.97
CA LEU A 580 -35.97 -7.91 5.55
C LEU A 580 -35.57 -8.96 4.51
N LYS A 581 -35.98 -8.81 3.24
CA LYS A 581 -35.50 -9.68 2.15
C LYS A 581 -33.99 -9.56 1.93
N VAL A 582 -33.41 -8.38 2.05
CA VAL A 582 -31.94 -8.24 2.00
C VAL A 582 -31.29 -8.94 3.19
N LEU A 583 -31.86 -8.84 4.40
CA LEU A 583 -31.33 -9.53 5.58
C LEU A 583 -31.48 -11.06 5.55
N GLU A 584 -32.41 -11.60 4.74
CA GLU A 584 -32.45 -13.04 4.45
C GLU A 584 -31.22 -13.48 3.62
N ILE A 585 -30.69 -12.59 2.77
CA ILE A 585 -29.53 -12.83 1.90
C ILE A 585 -28.21 -12.55 2.65
N ASP A 586 -28.13 -11.38 3.29
CA ASP A 586 -27.01 -10.90 4.12
C ASP A 586 -27.50 -10.51 5.52
N PRO A 587 -27.49 -11.46 6.47
CA PRO A 587 -27.94 -11.22 7.85
C PRO A 587 -27.08 -10.22 8.63
N ASN A 588 -25.91 -9.83 8.12
CA ASN A 588 -24.96 -8.96 8.79
C ASN A 588 -24.78 -7.63 8.04
N ASN A 589 -25.80 -7.18 7.32
CA ASN A 589 -25.74 -5.92 6.59
C ASN A 589 -25.99 -4.71 7.51
N ALA A 590 -24.92 -4.05 7.97
CA ALA A 590 -25.01 -2.88 8.84
C ALA A 590 -25.85 -1.75 8.23
N PHE A 591 -25.71 -1.52 6.92
CA PHE A 591 -26.45 -0.50 6.20
C PHE A 591 -27.96 -0.78 6.25
N VAL A 592 -28.41 -2.00 5.95
CA VAL A 592 -29.84 -2.35 5.98
C VAL A 592 -30.42 -2.22 7.39
N TYR A 593 -29.70 -2.65 8.44
CA TYR A 593 -30.15 -2.42 9.81
C TYR A 593 -30.29 -0.93 10.16
N SER A 594 -29.39 -0.07 9.64
CA SER A 594 -29.52 1.39 9.81
C SER A 594 -30.78 1.93 9.10
N GLN A 595 -31.10 1.42 7.90
CA GLN A 595 -32.28 1.82 7.15
C GLN A 595 -33.58 1.33 7.82
N LEU A 596 -33.62 0.11 8.34
CA LEU A 596 -34.73 -0.39 9.15
C LEU A 596 -34.93 0.46 10.40
N GLY A 597 -33.84 0.88 11.07
CA GLY A 597 -33.91 1.80 12.19
C GLY A 597 -34.60 3.12 11.81
N LEU A 598 -34.18 3.74 10.69
CA LEU A 598 -34.79 4.97 10.16
C LEU A 598 -36.28 4.77 9.83
N LEU A 599 -36.60 3.67 9.16
CA LEU A 599 -37.96 3.28 8.80
C LEU A 599 -38.86 3.13 10.04
N TYR A 600 -38.42 2.35 11.02
CA TYR A 600 -39.18 2.13 12.24
C TYR A 600 -39.38 3.42 13.04
N ASN A 601 -38.37 4.31 13.05
CA ASN A 601 -38.49 5.61 13.69
C ASN A 601 -39.57 6.46 12.99
N ALA A 602 -39.52 6.56 11.65
CA ALA A 602 -40.51 7.29 10.87
C ALA A 602 -41.93 6.71 11.03
N ASN A 603 -42.04 5.37 11.17
CA ASN A 603 -43.29 4.68 11.44
C ASN A 603 -43.68 4.64 12.94
N LYS A 604 -43.02 5.43 13.79
CA LYS A 604 -43.27 5.56 15.25
C LYS A 604 -43.13 4.25 16.05
N GLN A 605 -42.41 3.25 15.52
CA GLN A 605 -42.09 1.97 16.17
C GLN A 605 -40.75 2.06 16.91
N LYS A 606 -40.72 2.88 17.97
CA LYS A 606 -39.50 3.23 18.74
C LYS A 606 -38.64 2.02 19.14
N GLU A 607 -39.24 0.99 19.75
CA GLU A 607 -38.50 -0.19 20.23
C GLU A 607 -37.85 -1.02 19.11
N LYS A 608 -38.53 -1.16 17.96
CA LYS A 608 -37.93 -1.85 16.80
C LYS A 608 -36.77 -1.04 16.21
N SER A 609 -36.93 0.29 16.17
CA SER A 609 -35.88 1.20 15.69
C SER A 609 -34.61 1.09 16.52
N ILE A 610 -34.74 1.14 17.85
CA ILE A 610 -33.63 0.96 18.80
C ILE A 610 -32.89 -0.36 18.53
N LYS A 611 -33.61 -1.49 18.47
CA LYS A 611 -33.01 -2.81 18.22
C LYS A 611 -32.29 -2.89 16.86
N ALA A 612 -32.86 -2.28 15.83
CA ALA A 612 -32.24 -2.24 14.49
C ALA A 612 -30.95 -1.42 14.50
N TYR A 613 -30.95 -0.24 15.14
CA TYR A 613 -29.74 0.57 15.29
C TYR A 613 -28.67 -0.11 16.16
N GLU A 614 -29.04 -0.74 17.27
CA GLU A 614 -28.12 -1.53 18.09
C GLU A 614 -27.47 -2.65 17.26
N LYS A 615 -28.26 -3.35 16.44
CA LYS A 615 -27.75 -4.39 15.55
C LYS A 615 -26.81 -3.84 14.47
N SER A 616 -27.13 -2.68 13.91
CA SER A 616 -26.25 -1.96 12.98
C SER A 616 -24.89 -1.64 13.63
N LEU A 617 -24.89 -1.10 14.85
CA LEU A 617 -23.67 -0.73 15.59
C LEU A 617 -22.86 -1.92 16.11
N GLN A 618 -23.48 -3.08 16.33
CA GLN A 618 -22.76 -4.33 16.59
C GLN A 618 -21.92 -4.77 15.37
N ILE A 619 -22.34 -4.41 14.16
CA ILE A 619 -21.66 -4.79 12.91
C ILE A 619 -20.66 -3.70 12.52
N ASP A 620 -21.13 -2.46 12.44
CA ASP A 620 -20.36 -1.26 12.15
C ASP A 620 -20.43 -0.25 13.32
N PRO A 621 -19.48 -0.33 14.27
CA PRO A 621 -19.46 0.54 15.44
C PRO A 621 -19.05 1.99 15.11
N ASN A 622 -18.55 2.25 13.90
CA ASN A 622 -18.07 3.56 13.49
C ASN A 622 -19.17 4.38 12.78
N ASN A 623 -20.42 3.93 12.81
CA ASN A 623 -21.55 4.66 12.22
C ASN A 623 -22.07 5.74 13.17
N TYR A 624 -21.36 6.88 13.23
CA TYR A 624 -21.66 8.02 14.11
C TYR A 624 -23.07 8.59 13.91
N THR A 625 -23.61 8.51 12.69
CA THR A 625 -25.00 8.90 12.40
C THR A 625 -25.99 7.99 13.14
N VAL A 626 -25.81 6.67 13.07
CA VAL A 626 -26.67 5.71 13.78
C VAL A 626 -26.55 5.87 15.29
N ILE A 627 -25.35 6.13 15.82
CA ILE A 627 -25.16 6.43 17.24
C ILE A 627 -26.02 7.63 17.65
N GLN A 628 -25.94 8.75 16.93
CA GLN A 628 -26.72 9.95 17.26
C GLN A 628 -28.23 9.70 17.21
N LEU A 629 -28.71 8.97 16.21
CA LEU A 629 -30.13 8.61 16.06
C LEU A 629 -30.61 7.71 17.20
N LEU A 630 -29.85 6.67 17.54
CA LEU A 630 -30.16 5.76 18.64
C LEU A 630 -30.25 6.51 19.97
N ARG A 631 -29.30 7.41 20.25
CA ARG A 631 -29.30 8.24 21.46
C ARG A 631 -30.53 9.14 21.54
N THR A 632 -30.86 9.80 20.44
CA THR A 632 -32.04 10.68 20.34
C THR A 632 -33.31 9.89 20.64
N LEU A 633 -33.43 8.67 20.08
CA LEU A 633 -34.54 7.79 20.38
C LEU A 633 -34.58 7.37 21.83
N GLN A 634 -33.45 7.06 22.46
CA GLN A 634 -33.40 6.67 23.87
C GLN A 634 -33.64 7.85 24.84
N ASP A 635 -34.04 9.03 24.34
CA ASP A 635 -34.21 10.27 25.10
C ASP A 635 -32.94 10.66 25.89
N LYS A 636 -31.78 10.24 25.37
CA LYS A 636 -30.47 10.56 25.93
C LYS A 636 -29.95 11.86 25.34
N LYS A 637 -29.11 12.55 26.11
CA LYS A 637 -28.45 13.77 25.63
C LYS A 637 -27.54 13.47 24.44
N ALA A 638 -27.32 14.45 23.57
CA ALA A 638 -26.24 14.34 22.60
C ALA A 638 -24.92 14.10 23.34
N VAL A 639 -24.04 13.26 22.81
CA VAL A 639 -22.89 12.76 23.58
C VAL A 639 -21.96 13.88 24.04
N PHE A 640 -21.79 14.93 23.22
CA PHE A 640 -20.99 16.09 23.55
C PHE A 640 -21.66 17.05 24.55
N ASP A 641 -22.94 16.87 24.89
CA ASP A 641 -23.63 17.67 25.91
C ASP A 641 -23.38 17.18 27.34
N TYR A 642 -22.69 16.04 27.54
CA TYR A 642 -22.21 15.64 28.87
C TYR A 642 -20.97 16.40 29.33
N PHE A 643 -20.24 17.00 28.39
CA PHE A 643 -19.06 17.79 28.68
C PHE A 643 -19.46 19.22 29.01
N GLU A 644 -18.62 19.86 29.82
CA GLU A 644 -18.70 21.30 30.04
C GLU A 644 -18.31 22.03 28.74
N LYS A 645 -19.08 23.04 28.34
CA LYS A 645 -18.77 23.85 27.15
C LYS A 645 -17.86 25.01 27.55
N PRO A 646 -16.67 25.16 26.93
CA PRO A 646 -15.80 26.32 27.16
C PRO A 646 -16.51 27.64 26.89
N ASP A 647 -16.51 28.56 27.86
CA ASP A 647 -17.02 29.93 27.67
C ASP A 647 -15.91 30.84 27.11
N VAL A 648 -15.82 30.88 25.78
CA VAL A 648 -14.84 31.71 25.06
C VAL A 648 -14.99 33.19 25.39
N LYS A 649 -16.21 33.68 25.68
CA LYS A 649 -16.43 35.10 25.99
C LYS A 649 -15.78 35.45 27.33
N VAL A 650 -15.97 34.59 28.34
CA VAL A 650 -15.30 34.74 29.64
C VAL A 650 -13.78 34.65 29.48
N MET A 651 -13.29 33.66 28.73
CA MET A 651 -11.85 33.49 28.47
C MET A 651 -11.22 34.73 27.83
N VAL A 652 -11.85 35.30 26.80
CA VAL A 652 -11.38 36.52 26.12
C VAL A 652 -11.40 37.72 27.07
N SER A 653 -12.45 37.86 27.91
CA SER A 653 -12.55 38.97 28.87
C SER A 653 -11.51 38.91 29.99
N GLN A 654 -11.02 37.71 30.29
CA GLN A 654 -9.98 37.45 31.31
C GLN A 654 -8.60 37.19 30.67
N ALA A 655 -8.48 37.37 29.35
CA ALA A 655 -7.24 37.09 28.64
C ALA A 655 -6.12 38.02 29.13
N PRO A 656 -4.96 37.49 29.49
CA PRO A 656 -3.90 38.28 30.10
C PRO A 656 -3.24 39.19 29.08
N SER A 657 -2.62 40.23 29.60
CA SER A 657 -1.81 41.18 28.85
C SER A 657 -0.36 40.71 28.69
N LYS A 658 0.38 41.36 27.80
CA LYS A 658 1.82 41.14 27.65
C LYS A 658 2.60 41.45 28.94
N THR A 659 2.10 42.36 29.78
CA THR A 659 2.72 42.75 31.04
C THR A 659 2.64 41.64 32.09
N GLU A 660 1.58 40.82 32.05
CA GLU A 660 1.42 39.67 32.95
C GLU A 660 2.28 38.46 32.52
N TYR A 661 2.57 38.34 31.22
CA TYR A 661 3.44 37.30 30.64
C TYR A 661 4.58 37.95 29.84
N PRO A 662 5.57 38.58 30.51
CA PRO A 662 6.64 39.34 29.85
C PRO A 662 7.52 38.50 28.92
N ASP A 663 7.58 37.18 29.13
CA ASP A 663 8.32 36.24 28.27
C ASP A 663 7.42 35.48 27.29
N GLY A 664 6.09 35.52 27.49
CA GLY A 664 5.11 34.81 26.67
C GLY A 664 4.91 35.45 25.29
N GLN A 665 5.00 34.67 24.23
CA GLN A 665 4.69 35.13 22.86
C GLN A 665 3.20 34.97 22.54
N VAL A 666 2.62 33.90 23.08
CA VAL A 666 1.21 33.51 23.03
C VAL A 666 0.87 32.94 24.41
N VAL A 667 -0.35 33.19 24.88
CA VAL A 667 -0.90 32.49 26.05
C VAL A 667 -2.11 31.71 25.60
N VAL A 668 -2.09 30.40 25.81
CA VAL A 668 -3.21 29.52 25.52
C VAL A 668 -4.23 29.67 26.65
N LEU A 669 -5.39 30.22 26.31
CA LEU A 669 -6.48 30.42 27.27
C LEU A 669 -7.18 29.10 27.58
N ASN A 670 -7.29 28.22 26.58
CA ASN A 670 -7.86 26.88 26.72
C ASN A 670 -7.28 25.94 25.66
N ASN A 671 -6.73 24.81 26.10
CA ASN A 671 -6.44 23.65 25.26
C ASN A 671 -7.23 22.47 25.82
N GLU A 672 -8.30 22.08 25.15
CA GLU A 672 -9.20 21.02 25.62
C GLU A 672 -9.51 19.99 24.55
N VAL A 673 -9.42 18.71 24.94
CA VAL A 673 -9.94 17.58 24.16
C VAL A 673 -11.10 16.95 24.90
N GLN A 674 -12.21 16.76 24.18
CA GLN A 674 -13.37 16.01 24.62
C GLN A 674 -13.46 14.75 23.75
N LYS A 675 -13.08 13.59 24.29
CA LYS A 675 -13.07 12.32 23.57
C LYS A 675 -14.21 11.41 24.04
N VAL A 676 -14.83 10.73 23.10
CA VAL A 676 -15.89 9.77 23.33
C VAL A 676 -15.45 8.40 22.82
N VAL A 677 -15.63 7.35 23.63
CA VAL A 677 -15.35 5.95 23.25
C VAL A 677 -16.60 5.10 23.51
N TYR A 678 -17.10 4.47 22.45
CA TYR A 678 -18.35 3.70 22.46
C TYR A 678 -18.16 2.22 22.82
N GLU A 679 -19.26 1.54 23.15
CA GLU A 679 -19.29 0.14 23.63
C GLU A 679 -18.62 -0.85 22.66
N ASN A 680 -18.90 -0.75 21.36
CA ASN A 680 -18.48 -1.73 20.36
C ASN A 680 -17.20 -1.34 19.60
N GLY A 681 -16.52 -0.29 20.05
CA GLY A 681 -15.48 0.38 19.26
C GLY A 681 -16.02 1.66 18.62
N GLY A 682 -15.17 2.39 17.92
CA GLY A 682 -15.48 3.73 17.42
C GLY A 682 -15.24 4.82 18.47
N SER A 683 -14.65 5.93 18.01
CA SER A 683 -14.35 7.07 18.85
C SER A 683 -14.42 8.37 18.06
N GLU A 684 -14.96 9.39 18.69
CA GLU A 684 -14.99 10.74 18.13
C GLU A 684 -14.55 11.73 19.20
N GLU A 685 -14.02 12.86 18.76
CA GLU A 685 -13.47 13.85 19.65
C GLU A 685 -13.68 15.26 19.14
N LYS A 686 -13.78 16.20 20.07
CA LYS A 686 -13.77 17.63 19.79
C LYS A 686 -12.54 18.24 20.42
N HIS A 687 -11.86 19.05 19.62
CA HIS A 687 -10.70 19.82 20.03
C HIS A 687 -11.10 21.28 20.17
N PHE A 688 -10.68 21.90 21.25
CA PHE A 688 -10.93 23.30 21.57
C PHE A 688 -9.60 23.97 21.85
N PHE A 689 -9.23 24.92 21.00
CA PHE A 689 -8.00 25.68 21.14
C PHE A 689 -8.30 27.17 21.09
N THR A 690 -8.05 27.89 22.18
CA THR A 690 -8.24 29.33 22.26
C THR A 690 -6.95 29.96 22.78
N ALA A 691 -6.36 30.90 22.04
CA ALA A 691 -5.07 31.48 22.38
C ALA A 691 -4.99 32.98 22.11
N LYS A 692 -4.36 33.72 23.03
CA LYS A 692 -4.13 35.16 22.95
C LYS A 692 -2.75 35.44 22.35
N ILE A 693 -2.71 36.25 21.29
CA ILE A 693 -1.45 36.68 20.66
C ILE A 693 -0.90 37.88 21.42
N LEU A 694 0.32 37.77 21.96
CA LEU A 694 0.93 38.82 22.79
C LEU A 694 2.06 39.59 22.09
N THR A 695 2.62 39.05 21.00
CA THR A 695 3.78 39.62 20.31
C THR A 695 3.73 39.36 18.81
N GLN A 696 4.52 40.11 18.01
CA GLN A 696 4.65 39.86 16.57
C GLN A 696 5.16 38.44 16.28
N LYS A 697 6.09 37.92 17.10
CA LYS A 697 6.59 36.55 16.92
C LYS A 697 5.49 35.50 17.17
N GLY A 698 4.62 35.74 18.15
CA GLY A 698 3.45 34.90 18.39
C GLY A 698 2.47 34.92 17.20
N LEU A 699 2.25 36.10 16.61
CA LEU A 699 1.46 36.25 15.40
C LEU A 699 2.06 35.43 14.24
N GLU A 700 3.35 35.56 13.96
CA GLU A 700 4.00 34.80 12.88
C GLU A 700 3.89 33.29 13.08
N SER A 701 3.82 32.83 14.34
CA SER A 701 3.73 31.40 14.68
C SER A 701 2.31 30.84 14.58
N PHE A 702 1.28 31.68 14.55
CA PHE A 702 -0.14 31.28 14.64
C PHE A 702 -1.07 31.89 13.59
N LYS A 703 -0.53 32.67 12.64
CA LYS A 703 -1.29 33.17 11.48
C LYS A 703 -1.83 32.04 10.60
N GLU A 704 -1.19 30.87 10.68
CA GLU A 704 -1.55 29.63 9.99
C GLU A 704 -1.68 28.51 11.03
N TYR A 705 -2.63 27.60 10.85
CA TYR A 705 -2.82 26.44 11.70
C TYR A 705 -3.31 25.24 10.88
N ALA A 706 -2.57 24.14 10.93
CA ALA A 706 -2.96 22.88 10.30
C ALA A 706 -3.69 21.99 11.31
N ILE A 707 -4.90 21.54 10.98
CA ILE A 707 -5.62 20.53 11.76
C ILE A 707 -4.96 19.17 11.49
N PRO A 708 -4.41 18.50 12.53
CA PRO A 708 -3.84 17.17 12.37
C PRO A 708 -4.95 16.13 12.22
N TYR A 709 -4.85 15.29 11.19
CA TYR A 709 -5.72 14.12 10.99
C TYR A 709 -5.00 13.02 10.19
N ASN A 710 -5.46 11.80 10.32
CA ASN A 710 -4.96 10.62 9.60
C ASN A 710 -5.93 10.20 8.47
N ASN A 711 -5.45 9.39 7.51
CA ASN A 711 -6.26 8.91 6.38
C ASN A 711 -7.47 8.05 6.78
N ASP A 712 -7.46 7.48 7.99
CA ASP A 712 -8.55 6.71 8.59
C ASP A 712 -9.43 7.55 9.53
N GLN A 713 -9.32 8.87 9.45
CA GLN A 713 -10.13 9.83 10.19
C GLN A 713 -10.87 10.78 9.24
N ASN A 714 -12.05 11.21 9.67
CA ASN A 714 -12.69 12.41 9.11
C ASN A 714 -12.51 13.57 10.08
N TYR A 715 -12.34 14.78 9.55
CA TYR A 715 -12.37 16.01 10.34
C TYR A 715 -13.48 16.94 9.88
N ALA A 716 -14.00 17.74 10.80
CA ALA A 716 -14.97 18.80 10.52
C ALA A 716 -14.64 20.05 11.34
N ILE A 717 -14.46 21.19 10.68
CA ILE A 717 -14.21 22.49 11.33
C ILE A 717 -15.56 23.03 11.82
N GLU A 718 -15.70 23.23 13.13
CA GLU A 718 -16.91 23.82 13.71
C GLU A 718 -16.76 25.34 13.86
N ILE A 719 -15.58 25.82 14.28
CA ILE A 719 -15.25 27.23 14.44
C ILE A 719 -13.78 27.43 14.11
N ALA A 720 -13.46 28.44 13.31
CA ALA A 720 -12.11 28.98 13.18
C ALA A 720 -12.24 30.49 12.98
N GLU A 721 -11.85 31.28 13.98
CA GLU A 721 -12.04 32.73 13.97
C GLU A 721 -10.95 33.48 14.74
N VAL A 722 -10.74 34.74 14.37
CA VAL A 722 -10.04 35.76 15.15
C VAL A 722 -11.07 36.59 15.91
N ILE A 723 -10.87 36.76 17.21
CA ILE A 723 -11.66 37.63 18.08
C ILE A 723 -10.83 38.88 18.39
N LYS A 724 -11.28 40.01 17.84
CA LYS A 724 -10.67 41.33 18.02
C LYS A 724 -10.93 41.90 19.42
N ALA A 725 -10.13 42.88 19.82
CA ALA A 725 -10.26 43.54 21.13
C ALA A 725 -11.65 44.18 21.37
N ASN A 726 -12.34 44.62 20.32
CA ASN A 726 -13.71 45.15 20.39
C ASN A 726 -14.80 44.06 20.39
N GLY A 727 -14.42 42.78 20.36
CA GLY A 727 -15.32 41.63 20.30
C GLY A 727 -15.75 41.21 18.89
N THR A 728 -15.32 41.92 17.84
CA THR A 728 -15.59 41.53 16.45
C THR A 728 -14.93 40.20 16.14
N LYS A 729 -15.67 39.31 15.48
CA LYS A 729 -15.20 38.00 15.02
C LYS A 729 -14.92 38.05 13.52
N VAL A 730 -13.75 37.58 13.12
CA VAL A 730 -13.33 37.45 11.73
C VAL A 730 -13.09 35.97 11.46
N PRO A 731 -13.85 35.31 10.57
CA PRO A 731 -13.62 33.89 10.26
C PRO A 731 -12.26 33.69 9.58
N ALA A 732 -11.62 32.55 9.82
CA ALA A 732 -10.43 32.13 9.10
C ALA A 732 -10.78 31.70 7.67
N GLU A 733 -9.83 31.86 6.74
CA GLU A 733 -9.89 31.19 5.44
C GLU A 733 -9.47 29.72 5.59
N THR A 734 -10.05 28.83 4.79
CA THR A 734 -9.85 27.37 4.90
C THR A 734 -9.53 26.76 3.55
N ASP A 735 -8.46 25.95 3.49
CA ASP A 735 -8.18 25.03 2.39
C ASP A 735 -7.90 23.65 2.98
N ASN A 736 -8.86 22.73 2.83
CA ASN A 736 -8.84 21.43 3.51
C ASN A 736 -8.60 21.59 5.02
N ASN A 737 -7.52 21.03 5.55
CA ASN A 737 -7.16 21.05 6.97
C ASN A 737 -6.32 22.28 7.36
N GLU A 738 -5.97 23.15 6.42
CA GLU A 738 -5.19 24.37 6.67
C GLU A 738 -6.12 25.56 6.96
N LEU A 739 -5.82 26.28 8.04
CA LEU A 739 -6.52 27.49 8.47
C LEU A 739 -5.61 28.70 8.33
N VAL A 740 -6.09 29.77 7.71
CA VAL A 740 -5.37 31.04 7.58
C VAL A 740 -6.16 32.16 8.26
N PHE A 741 -5.59 32.73 9.32
CA PHE A 741 -6.20 33.83 10.08
C PHE A 741 -5.85 35.18 9.44
N THR A 742 -6.56 35.50 8.35
CA THR A 742 -6.35 36.77 7.65
C THR A 742 -6.66 37.95 8.58
N ASN A 743 -5.79 38.96 8.53
CA ASN A 743 -5.88 40.15 9.38
C ASN A 743 -5.72 39.90 10.91
N LEU A 744 -4.96 38.87 11.32
CA LEU A 744 -4.55 38.67 12.72
C LEU A 744 -3.60 39.78 13.20
N GLU A 745 -3.83 40.35 14.39
CA GLU A 745 -3.01 41.41 14.99
C GLU A 745 -2.53 41.04 16.41
N VAL A 746 -1.46 41.71 16.87
CA VAL A 746 -1.01 41.57 18.26
C VAL A 746 -2.10 42.07 19.20
N GLY A 747 -2.47 41.24 20.18
CA GLY A 747 -3.58 41.49 21.09
C GLY A 747 -4.88 40.80 20.69
N ASP A 748 -4.96 40.14 19.54
CA ASP A 748 -6.13 39.35 19.17
C ASP A 748 -6.12 37.96 19.82
N VAL A 749 -7.29 37.31 19.80
CA VAL A 749 -7.45 35.92 20.23
C VAL A 749 -7.83 35.06 19.03
N ILE A 750 -7.14 33.93 18.83
CA ILE A 750 -7.61 32.89 17.91
C ILE A 750 -8.48 31.89 18.68
N ASN A 751 -9.56 31.44 18.04
CA ASN A 751 -10.48 30.45 18.59
C ASN A 751 -10.77 29.39 17.52
N ILE A 752 -10.37 28.16 17.82
CA ILE A 752 -10.46 27.01 16.93
C ILE A 752 -11.26 25.92 17.63
N ARG A 753 -12.21 25.34 16.91
CA ARG A 753 -12.92 24.13 17.29
C ARG A 753 -13.11 23.24 16.08
N TYR A 754 -12.70 21.99 16.21
CA TYR A 754 -12.92 20.98 15.18
C TYR A 754 -13.27 19.64 15.82
N LYS A 755 -13.89 18.78 15.02
CA LYS A 755 -14.30 17.43 15.38
C LYS A 755 -13.50 16.43 14.56
N ILE A 756 -13.05 15.34 15.18
CA ILE A 756 -12.45 14.18 14.54
C ILE A 756 -13.33 12.94 14.77
N GLU A 757 -13.55 12.16 13.72
CA GLU A 757 -14.20 10.85 13.75
C GLU A 757 -13.20 9.77 13.32
N ASN A 758 -13.05 8.70 14.11
CA ASN A 758 -12.03 7.66 13.86
C ASN A 758 -12.65 6.42 13.20
N PHE A 759 -12.00 5.86 12.18
CA PHE A 759 -12.49 4.69 11.42
C PHE A 759 -11.53 3.50 11.47
N ASN A 760 -10.94 3.24 12.64
CA ASN A 760 -10.09 2.06 12.86
C ASN A 760 -10.78 0.76 12.39
N VAL A 761 -10.02 -0.10 11.70
CA VAL A 761 -10.50 -1.36 11.11
C VAL A 761 -9.91 -2.60 11.78
N GLY A 762 -10.51 -3.75 11.47
CA GLY A 762 -10.08 -5.06 11.94
C GLY A 762 -9.95 -5.18 13.46
N ALA A 763 -8.89 -5.82 13.95
CA ALA A 763 -8.66 -6.02 15.39
C ALA A 763 -8.59 -4.69 16.17
N MET A 764 -8.10 -3.62 15.54
CA MET A 764 -7.96 -2.30 16.18
C MET A 764 -9.28 -1.56 16.35
N SER A 765 -10.32 -1.90 15.58
CA SER A 765 -11.63 -1.21 15.63
C SER A 765 -12.28 -1.21 17.03
N SER A 766 -11.97 -2.20 17.85
CA SER A 766 -12.52 -2.35 19.20
C SER A 766 -11.69 -1.67 20.30
N HIS A 767 -10.53 -1.12 19.95
CA HIS A 767 -9.58 -0.48 20.85
C HIS A 767 -9.41 1.01 20.55
N PHE A 768 -8.90 1.75 21.53
CA PHE A 768 -8.46 3.13 21.39
C PHE A 768 -7.14 3.33 22.13
N TRP A 769 -6.37 4.32 21.71
CA TRP A 769 -5.17 4.79 22.37
C TRP A 769 -5.07 6.31 22.16
N ASP A 770 -4.36 6.99 23.06
CA ASP A 770 -4.15 8.43 22.97
C ASP A 770 -2.92 8.88 23.77
N ALA A 771 -2.38 10.04 23.41
CA ALA A 771 -1.32 10.72 24.12
C ALA A 771 -1.56 12.24 24.09
N PHE A 772 -1.66 12.87 25.26
CA PHE A 772 -2.03 14.28 25.37
C PHE A 772 -1.10 15.06 26.31
N TYR A 773 -0.62 16.22 25.87
CA TYR A 773 0.29 17.07 26.63
C TYR A 773 -0.45 17.88 27.70
N PHE A 774 -0.03 17.74 28.97
CA PHE A 774 -0.43 18.59 30.09
C PHE A 774 0.60 19.70 30.41
N SER A 775 1.68 19.76 29.65
CA SER A 775 2.68 20.82 29.66
C SER A 775 3.41 20.84 28.33
N ASP A 776 3.71 22.02 27.80
CA ASP A 776 4.50 22.20 26.57
C ASP A 776 5.26 23.55 26.62
N GLY A 777 5.73 24.04 25.47
CA GLY A 777 6.48 25.30 25.35
C GLY A 777 5.66 26.59 25.49
N LEU A 778 4.35 26.50 25.71
CA LEU A 778 3.43 27.64 25.83
C LEU A 778 2.88 27.75 27.25
N ASP A 779 2.51 28.97 27.64
CA ASP A 779 1.82 29.22 28.91
C ASP A 779 0.34 28.93 28.71
N HIS A 780 -0.26 28.12 29.58
CA HIS A 780 -1.68 27.75 29.51
C HIS A 780 -2.43 28.19 30.76
N LEU A 781 -3.53 28.91 30.58
CA LEU A 781 -4.46 29.16 31.68
C LEU A 781 -5.25 27.91 32.06
N LYS A 782 -5.64 27.12 31.06
CA LYS A 782 -6.38 25.87 31.23
C LYS A 782 -5.96 24.83 30.20
N ILE A 783 -5.57 23.66 30.68
CA ILE A 783 -5.35 22.44 29.88
C ILE A 783 -6.28 21.36 30.42
N LYS A 784 -7.04 20.71 29.53
CA LYS A 784 -8.05 19.75 29.93
C LYS A 784 -8.16 18.59 28.95
N TYR A 785 -8.20 17.38 29.47
CA TYR A 785 -8.54 16.19 28.70
C TYR A 785 -9.74 15.51 29.36
N SER A 786 -10.79 15.29 28.58
CA SER A 786 -12.02 14.67 29.05
C SER A 786 -12.30 13.41 28.24
N LEU A 787 -12.36 12.26 28.89
CA LEU A 787 -12.73 10.98 28.29
C LEU A 787 -14.10 10.55 28.77
N LEU A 788 -15.07 10.51 27.87
CA LEU A 788 -16.37 9.88 28.07
C LEU A 788 -16.33 8.48 27.48
N ILE A 789 -16.26 7.46 28.32
CA ILE A 789 -16.06 6.08 27.89
C ILE A 789 -17.18 5.18 28.39
N HIS A 790 -17.67 4.29 27.52
CA HIS A 790 -18.70 3.33 27.89
C HIS A 790 -18.23 2.48 29.08
N ARG A 791 -19.10 2.24 30.06
CA ARG A 791 -18.70 1.63 31.34
C ARG A 791 -18.10 0.23 31.21
N ASP A 792 -18.45 -0.49 30.15
CA ASP A 792 -17.95 -1.83 29.86
C ASP A 792 -16.59 -1.84 29.14
N LYS A 793 -16.05 -0.68 28.76
CA LYS A 793 -14.72 -0.57 28.15
C LYS A 793 -13.63 -0.36 29.20
N ALA A 794 -12.82 -1.38 29.39
CA ALA A 794 -11.60 -1.27 30.19
C ALA A 794 -10.52 -0.47 29.44
N PHE A 795 -9.79 0.35 30.18
CA PHE A 795 -8.61 1.06 29.69
C PHE A 795 -7.62 1.31 30.83
N LYS A 796 -6.37 1.62 30.47
CA LYS A 796 -5.31 2.07 31.37
C LYS A 796 -4.95 3.52 31.03
N TYR A 797 -4.50 4.27 32.02
CA TYR A 797 -3.87 5.56 31.81
C TYR A 797 -2.62 5.70 32.70
N VAL A 798 -1.66 6.52 32.26
CA VAL A 798 -0.44 6.83 33.00
C VAL A 798 0.08 8.21 32.58
N PHE A 799 0.65 8.96 33.52
CA PHE A 799 1.39 10.19 33.22
C PHE A 799 2.89 9.92 33.10
N SER A 800 3.57 10.60 32.17
CA SER A 800 5.03 10.49 32.02
C SER A 800 5.81 11.07 33.19
N GLN A 801 5.30 12.12 33.83
CA GLN A 801 6.03 12.87 34.85
C GLN A 801 5.28 12.98 36.17
N GLN A 802 4.17 13.71 36.17
CA GLN A 802 3.40 14.02 37.38
C GLN A 802 1.94 13.61 37.20
N ASP A 803 1.48 12.69 38.04
CA ASP A 803 0.09 12.26 38.03
C ASP A 803 -0.87 13.42 38.32
N ILE A 804 -1.91 13.49 37.48
CA ILE A 804 -3.11 14.29 37.73
C ILE A 804 -4.24 13.29 37.95
N ALA A 805 -4.85 13.30 39.13
CA ALA A 805 -5.98 12.43 39.39
C ALA A 805 -7.21 12.91 38.60
N PRO A 806 -7.91 12.04 37.86
CA PRO A 806 -9.12 12.45 37.16
C PRO A 806 -10.27 12.64 38.14
N VAL A 807 -11.14 13.60 37.83
CA VAL A 807 -12.49 13.63 38.38
C VAL A 807 -13.35 12.67 37.57
N LYS A 808 -13.80 11.59 38.21
CA LYS A 808 -14.70 10.59 37.60
C LYS A 808 -16.15 10.89 37.96
N THR A 809 -17.03 10.98 36.96
CA THR A 809 -18.48 11.12 37.15
C THR A 809 -19.25 10.16 36.25
N ALA A 810 -20.33 9.56 36.75
CA ALA A 810 -21.19 8.71 35.93
C ALA A 810 -22.12 9.58 35.04
N LYS A 811 -22.30 9.18 33.78
CA LYS A 811 -23.15 9.85 32.78
C LYS A 811 -23.91 8.79 31.97
N ASP A 812 -25.16 8.51 32.31
CA ASP A 812 -25.96 7.44 31.69
C ASP A 812 -25.16 6.12 31.54
N GLU A 813 -24.90 5.64 30.33
CA GLU A 813 -24.09 4.43 30.05
C GLU A 813 -22.56 4.64 30.10
N PHE A 814 -22.10 5.87 30.26
CA PHE A 814 -20.69 6.25 30.28
C PHE A 814 -20.17 6.58 31.69
N ASP A 815 -18.86 6.50 31.83
CA ASP A 815 -18.11 7.21 32.85
C ASP A 815 -17.32 8.35 32.18
N LEU A 816 -17.43 9.56 32.73
CA LEU A 816 -16.66 10.73 32.33
C LEU A 816 -15.47 10.91 33.26
N TYR A 817 -14.27 10.83 32.71
CA TYR A 817 -13.01 11.14 33.37
C TYR A 817 -12.53 12.51 32.89
N VAL A 818 -12.23 13.41 33.83
CA VAL A 818 -11.70 14.75 33.51
C VAL A 818 -10.36 14.93 34.21
N TRP A 819 -9.31 15.10 33.42
CA TRP A 819 -8.01 15.58 33.85
C TRP A 819 -7.90 17.06 33.52
N GLU A 820 -7.59 17.89 34.50
CA GLU A 820 -7.50 19.33 34.32
C GLU A 820 -6.30 19.91 35.06
N LYS A 821 -5.59 20.82 34.40
CA LYS A 821 -4.54 21.64 34.99
C LYS A 821 -4.81 23.10 34.67
N ASN A 822 -4.78 23.94 35.70
CA ASN A 822 -4.91 25.39 35.58
C ASN A 822 -3.55 26.06 35.80
N LYS A 823 -3.30 27.16 35.09
CA LYS A 823 -2.06 27.96 35.17
C LYS A 823 -0.80 27.10 35.00
N GLN A 824 -0.74 26.36 33.91
CA GLN A 824 0.47 25.63 33.53
C GLN A 824 1.47 26.61 32.90
N GLU A 825 2.60 26.80 33.56
CA GLU A 825 3.70 27.60 33.02
C GLU A 825 4.35 26.86 31.85
N ALA A 826 4.81 27.64 30.87
CA ALA A 826 5.56 27.12 29.76
C ALA A 826 6.88 26.46 30.20
N LEU A 827 7.16 25.31 29.61
CA LEU A 827 8.47 24.70 29.66
C LEU A 827 9.42 25.50 28.77
N ARG A 828 10.40 26.16 29.39
CA ARG A 828 11.42 26.92 28.68
C ARG A 828 12.52 25.98 28.23
N TYR A 829 12.93 26.15 26.98
CA TYR A 829 14.07 25.43 26.43
C TYR A 829 15.33 25.72 27.24
N GLU A 830 16.01 24.66 27.69
CA GLU A 830 17.33 24.73 28.30
C GLU A 830 18.33 24.10 27.33
N ASP A 831 19.48 24.74 27.11
CA ASP A 831 20.50 24.26 26.16
C ASP A 831 20.83 22.78 26.41
N LYS A 832 20.69 21.93 25.38
CA LYS A 832 20.94 20.48 25.47
C LYS A 832 20.05 19.70 26.46
N MET A 833 18.85 20.19 26.78
CA MET A 833 17.86 19.38 27.52
C MET A 833 17.39 18.18 26.67
N PRO A 834 16.85 17.11 27.29
CA PRO A 834 16.23 16.01 26.55
C PRO A 834 15.09 16.46 25.63
N PRO A 835 14.67 15.61 24.67
CA PRO A 835 13.50 15.87 23.82
C PRO A 835 12.26 16.27 24.63
N MET A 836 11.37 17.06 24.02
CA MET A 836 10.16 17.57 24.68
C MET A 836 9.31 16.44 25.27
N ASP A 837 9.14 15.33 24.55
CA ASP A 837 8.33 14.19 24.98
C ASP A 837 8.84 13.57 26.30
N ASP A 838 10.14 13.66 26.59
CA ASP A 838 10.73 13.16 27.85
C ASP A 838 10.57 14.15 29.01
N VAL A 839 10.48 15.45 28.75
CA VAL A 839 10.45 16.48 29.80
C VAL A 839 9.06 17.06 30.06
N THR A 840 8.11 16.77 29.17
CA THR A 840 6.71 17.17 29.29
C THR A 840 5.93 16.14 30.10
N ASN A 841 4.96 16.62 30.87
CA ASN A 841 3.96 15.78 31.49
C ASN A 841 2.87 15.43 30.48
N MET A 842 2.83 14.17 30.04
CA MET A 842 1.89 13.66 29.04
C MET A 842 0.99 12.61 29.67
N LEU A 843 -0.30 12.65 29.35
CA LEU A 843 -1.26 11.61 29.66
C LEU A 843 -1.28 10.58 28.52
N TYR A 844 -0.94 9.34 28.80
CA TYR A 844 -1.14 8.22 27.88
C TYR A 844 -2.40 7.45 28.28
N LEU A 845 -3.22 7.07 27.31
CA LEU A 845 -4.38 6.21 27.50
C LEU A 845 -4.35 5.06 26.50
N SER A 846 -4.79 3.88 26.91
CA SER A 846 -4.97 2.75 25.98
C SER A 846 -5.93 1.69 26.50
N SER A 847 -6.77 1.16 25.61
CA SER A 847 -7.54 -0.07 25.83
C SER A 847 -6.92 -1.30 25.18
N ILE A 848 -5.76 -1.17 24.54
CA ILE A 848 -4.99 -2.30 24.02
C ILE A 848 -4.43 -3.09 25.23
N PRO A 849 -4.61 -4.43 25.29
CA PRO A 849 -4.34 -5.19 26.49
C PRO A 849 -2.85 -5.20 26.89
N ASP A 850 -1.97 -5.44 25.92
CA ASP A 850 -0.53 -5.60 26.08
C ASP A 850 0.24 -5.42 24.76
N TRP A 851 1.58 -5.42 24.83
CA TRP A 851 2.45 -5.31 23.66
C TRP A 851 2.49 -6.58 22.79
N LYS A 852 2.12 -7.74 23.35
CA LYS A 852 2.03 -8.99 22.59
C LYS A 852 0.93 -8.89 21.54
N PHE A 853 -0.21 -8.28 21.88
CA PHE A 853 -1.28 -8.00 20.93
C PHE A 853 -0.78 -7.16 19.74
N ILE A 854 0.01 -6.11 19.98
CA ILE A 854 0.58 -5.29 18.90
C ILE A 854 1.55 -6.11 18.03
N ALA A 855 2.45 -6.87 18.66
CA ALA A 855 3.42 -7.70 17.93
C ALA A 855 2.74 -8.75 17.05
N ASP A 856 1.76 -9.49 17.60
CA ASP A 856 1.01 -10.51 16.86
C ASP A 856 0.16 -9.88 15.75
N TRP A 857 -0.48 -8.74 16.00
CA TRP A 857 -1.27 -8.03 15.00
C TRP A 857 -0.41 -7.55 13.82
N TYR A 858 0.74 -6.93 14.09
CA TYR A 858 1.61 -6.43 13.04
C TYR A 858 2.29 -7.57 12.27
N ASP A 859 2.72 -8.64 12.95
CA ASP A 859 3.30 -9.85 12.33
C ASP A 859 2.32 -10.47 11.32
N ASN A 860 1.04 -10.59 11.70
CA ASN A 860 0.01 -11.13 10.81
C ASN A 860 -0.10 -10.35 9.48
N ILE A 861 0.01 -9.02 9.53
CA ILE A 861 -0.11 -8.15 8.36
C ILE A 861 1.20 -8.16 7.54
N ALA A 862 2.34 -7.99 8.20
CA ALA A 862 3.62 -7.83 7.52
C ALA A 862 4.17 -9.15 6.93
N SER A 863 4.03 -10.27 7.65
CA SER A 863 4.52 -11.57 7.18
C SER A 863 3.80 -12.05 5.91
N ALA A 864 2.51 -11.74 5.79
CA ALA A 864 1.70 -12.04 4.62
C ALA A 864 2.16 -11.25 3.38
N LYS A 865 2.59 -9.99 3.56
CA LYS A 865 3.21 -9.17 2.50
C LYS A 865 4.62 -9.63 2.13
N ALA A 866 5.36 -10.23 3.04
CA ALA A 866 6.72 -10.73 2.84
C ALA A 866 6.82 -12.10 2.12
N ARG A 867 5.77 -12.52 1.38
CA ARG A 867 5.81 -13.72 0.54
C ARG A 867 6.70 -13.48 -0.69
N SER A 868 7.35 -14.55 -1.17
CA SER A 868 8.31 -14.47 -2.28
C SER A 868 7.61 -14.25 -3.64
N SER A 869 8.23 -13.44 -4.52
CA SER A 869 7.74 -13.08 -5.86
C SER A 869 8.79 -13.33 -6.95
N TYR A 870 8.45 -13.06 -8.23
CA TYR A 870 9.39 -13.14 -9.37
C TYR A 870 10.57 -12.20 -9.21
N GLU A 871 10.27 -10.97 -8.84
CA GLU A 871 11.23 -9.89 -8.67
C GLU A 871 12.19 -10.23 -7.54
N ILE A 872 11.69 -10.71 -6.39
CA ILE A 872 12.54 -11.11 -5.27
C ILE A 872 13.48 -12.25 -5.69
N LYS A 873 12.94 -13.32 -6.28
CA LYS A 873 13.76 -14.47 -6.73
C LYS A 873 14.79 -14.06 -7.76
N THR A 874 14.41 -13.25 -8.73
CA THR A 874 15.31 -12.77 -9.80
C THR A 874 16.44 -11.97 -9.20
N VAL A 875 16.12 -10.97 -8.37
CA VAL A 875 17.11 -10.12 -7.72
C VAL A 875 18.04 -10.95 -6.84
N VAL A 876 17.51 -11.84 -6.00
CA VAL A 876 18.32 -12.68 -5.10
C VAL A 876 19.23 -13.63 -5.88
N ASN A 877 18.71 -14.27 -6.94
CA ASN A 877 19.51 -15.14 -7.80
C ASN A 877 20.60 -14.38 -8.56
N GLU A 878 20.30 -13.22 -9.12
CA GLU A 878 21.27 -12.35 -9.81
C GLU A 878 22.35 -11.86 -8.84
N LEU A 879 21.95 -11.46 -7.63
CA LEU A 879 22.84 -10.98 -6.59
C LEU A 879 23.88 -12.03 -6.19
N PHE A 880 23.47 -13.30 -6.13
CA PHE A 880 24.33 -14.45 -5.77
C PHE A 880 24.90 -15.22 -6.98
N ALA A 881 24.57 -14.82 -8.22
CA ALA A 881 25.01 -15.51 -9.42
C ALA A 881 26.55 -15.63 -9.47
N GLY A 882 27.03 -16.85 -9.78
CA GLY A 882 28.46 -17.14 -9.87
C GLY A 882 29.22 -17.19 -8.54
N LYS A 883 28.54 -17.10 -7.40
CA LYS A 883 29.15 -17.15 -6.05
C LYS A 883 28.70 -18.43 -5.35
N SER A 884 29.64 -19.21 -4.82
CA SER A 884 29.38 -20.45 -4.07
C SER A 884 29.89 -20.34 -2.63
N ASN A 885 29.28 -21.10 -1.71
CA ASN A 885 29.65 -21.15 -0.29
C ASN A 885 29.60 -19.79 0.44
N LEU A 886 28.67 -18.90 0.08
CA LEU A 886 28.44 -17.67 0.82
C LEU A 886 27.90 -18.01 2.22
N ASP A 887 28.58 -17.53 3.26
CA ASP A 887 28.04 -17.56 4.62
C ASP A 887 26.88 -16.56 4.76
N ASP A 888 26.04 -16.76 5.77
CA ASP A 888 24.81 -15.97 5.93
C ASP A 888 25.09 -14.49 6.20
N LEU A 889 26.20 -14.14 6.87
CA LEU A 889 26.55 -12.73 7.09
C LEU A 889 26.92 -12.04 5.77
N THR A 890 27.65 -12.74 4.91
CA THR A 890 27.96 -12.25 3.56
C THR A 890 26.70 -12.07 2.73
N LYS A 891 25.75 -13.02 2.78
CA LYS A 891 24.46 -12.91 2.08
C LYS A 891 23.69 -11.66 2.50
N ILE A 892 23.49 -11.45 3.81
CA ILE A 892 22.69 -10.30 4.27
C ILE A 892 23.36 -8.95 3.99
N LYS A 893 24.70 -8.87 4.03
CA LYS A 893 25.43 -7.65 3.62
C LYS A 893 25.23 -7.34 2.14
N MET A 894 25.20 -8.37 1.29
CA MET A 894 24.92 -8.19 -0.13
C MET A 894 23.48 -7.73 -0.38
N ILE A 895 22.51 -8.30 0.33
CA ILE A 895 21.10 -7.89 0.27
C ILE A 895 20.96 -6.42 0.73
N TYR A 896 21.56 -6.08 1.87
CA TYR A 896 21.62 -4.72 2.39
C TYR A 896 22.13 -3.73 1.33
N ASN A 897 23.30 -4.00 0.77
CA ASN A 897 23.94 -3.15 -0.25
C ASN A 897 23.07 -3.00 -1.51
N TYR A 898 22.39 -4.08 -1.93
CA TYR A 898 21.44 -4.00 -3.03
C TYR A 898 20.34 -2.99 -2.74
N ILE A 899 19.69 -3.09 -1.58
CA ILE A 899 18.55 -2.23 -1.23
C ILE A 899 18.98 -0.76 -1.17
N ILE A 900 20.02 -0.43 -0.39
CA ILE A 900 20.45 0.96 -0.20
C ILE A 900 21.00 1.63 -1.46
N THR A 901 21.39 0.84 -2.48
CA THR A 901 21.90 1.35 -3.76
C THR A 901 20.80 1.48 -4.82
N ASN A 902 19.78 0.63 -4.78
CA ASN A 902 18.79 0.50 -5.85
C ASN A 902 17.40 1.03 -5.49
N ILE A 903 17.12 1.25 -4.20
CA ILE A 903 15.82 1.69 -3.71
C ILE A 903 15.98 3.04 -3.00
N ALA A 904 15.25 4.05 -3.47
CA ALA A 904 15.17 5.35 -2.82
C ALA A 904 14.27 5.29 -1.58
N TYR A 905 14.72 5.87 -0.48
CA TYR A 905 13.91 6.01 0.71
C TYR A 905 12.95 7.20 0.60
N SER A 906 11.70 7.01 1.03
CA SER A 906 10.70 8.07 1.22
C SER A 906 10.37 8.21 2.71
N SER A 907 10.42 9.44 3.24
CA SER A 907 9.96 9.73 4.61
C SER A 907 8.44 9.91 4.70
N VAL A 908 7.74 10.02 3.57
CA VAL A 908 6.28 10.12 3.49
C VAL A 908 5.73 8.73 3.19
N SER A 909 4.73 8.29 3.94
CA SER A 909 3.97 7.09 3.58
C SER A 909 3.04 7.38 2.40
N PHE A 910 3.10 6.56 1.36
CA PHE A 910 2.31 6.70 0.14
C PHE A 910 1.67 5.37 -0.28
N ARG A 911 0.54 5.43 -1.02
CA ARG A 911 -0.23 4.30 -1.59
C ARG A 911 -0.98 3.36 -0.63
N GLN A 912 -0.42 2.99 0.51
CA GLN A 912 -1.07 2.11 1.50
C GLN A 912 -1.49 2.94 2.74
N SER A 913 -0.82 2.75 3.87
CA SER A 913 -0.98 3.53 5.11
C SER A 913 0.37 3.70 5.80
N GLY A 914 0.40 4.43 6.93
CA GLY A 914 1.60 4.52 7.79
C GLY A 914 2.08 3.16 8.32
N ILE A 915 1.22 2.15 8.34
CA ILE A 915 1.41 0.91 9.11
C ILE A 915 1.61 -0.31 8.21
N ILE A 916 0.85 -0.43 7.12
CA ILE A 916 0.84 -1.63 6.25
C ILE A 916 1.96 -1.51 5.21
N PRO A 917 2.93 -2.45 5.15
CA PRO A 917 4.00 -2.41 4.15
C PRO A 917 3.48 -2.71 2.74
N GLN A 918 4.11 -2.09 1.74
CA GLN A 918 3.94 -2.43 0.33
C GLN A 918 4.44 -3.85 0.04
N ASN A 919 3.97 -4.43 -1.07
CA ASN A 919 4.53 -5.69 -1.56
C ASN A 919 6.00 -5.45 -1.98
N PRO A 920 6.98 -6.27 -1.54
CA PRO A 920 8.37 -6.11 -1.95
C PRO A 920 8.60 -6.10 -3.47
N SER A 921 7.74 -6.77 -4.26
CA SER A 921 7.78 -6.70 -5.72
C SER A 921 7.52 -5.28 -6.23
N THR A 922 6.56 -4.57 -5.64
CA THR A 922 6.26 -3.17 -5.92
C THR A 922 7.46 -2.30 -5.58
N VAL A 923 8.10 -2.50 -4.42
CA VAL A 923 9.28 -1.74 -3.99
C VAL A 923 10.43 -1.90 -4.99
N ILE A 924 10.72 -3.12 -5.45
CA ILE A 924 11.75 -3.39 -6.48
C ILE A 924 11.41 -2.67 -7.80
N ASN A 925 10.16 -2.72 -8.24
CA ASN A 925 9.74 -2.16 -9.52
C ASN A 925 9.70 -0.62 -9.51
N THR A 926 9.24 0.00 -8.42
CA THR A 926 9.14 1.46 -8.29
C THR A 926 10.46 2.10 -7.88
N ARG A 927 11.38 1.31 -7.29
CA ARG A 927 12.64 1.77 -6.70
C ARG A 927 12.44 2.82 -5.62
N ILE A 928 11.31 2.77 -4.91
CA ILE A 928 11.01 3.67 -3.80
C ILE A 928 10.19 2.96 -2.73
N GLY A 929 10.54 3.19 -1.46
CA GLY A 929 9.81 2.66 -0.31
C GLY A 929 10.09 3.46 0.97
N ASP A 930 9.16 3.43 1.92
CA ASP A 930 9.38 3.98 3.26
C ASP A 930 9.99 2.93 4.21
N CYS A 931 10.12 3.24 5.51
CA CYS A 931 10.92 2.46 6.46
C CYS A 931 10.44 1.01 6.61
N LYS A 932 9.12 0.78 6.61
CA LYS A 932 8.52 -0.56 6.66
C LYS A 932 8.65 -1.29 5.33
N ASP A 933 8.62 -0.58 4.20
CA ASP A 933 8.73 -1.17 2.86
C ASP A 933 10.14 -1.76 2.64
N VAL A 934 11.18 -0.96 2.90
CA VAL A 934 12.58 -1.40 2.72
C VAL A 934 12.96 -2.50 3.71
N SER A 935 12.44 -2.44 4.93
CA SER A 935 12.65 -3.47 5.96
C SER A 935 11.94 -4.77 5.60
N THR A 936 10.70 -4.70 5.08
CA THR A 936 9.96 -5.88 4.60
C THR A 936 10.62 -6.51 3.38
N LEU A 937 11.14 -5.70 2.45
CA LEU A 937 11.94 -6.18 1.32
C LEU A 937 13.21 -6.91 1.80
N PHE A 938 13.94 -6.33 2.77
CA PHE A 938 15.12 -6.99 3.35
C PHE A 938 14.77 -8.35 3.98
N VAL A 939 13.72 -8.41 4.81
CA VAL A 939 13.26 -9.66 5.43
C VAL A 939 12.86 -10.68 4.36
N SER A 940 12.14 -10.26 3.32
CA SER A 940 11.71 -11.14 2.23
C SER A 940 12.90 -11.69 1.43
N MET A 941 13.90 -10.86 1.12
CA MET A 941 15.12 -11.29 0.43
C MET A 941 15.98 -12.22 1.31
N CYS A 942 16.07 -11.95 2.61
CA CYS A 942 16.76 -12.83 3.55
C CYS A 942 16.09 -14.21 3.62
N LYS A 943 14.76 -14.25 3.71
CA LYS A 943 13.98 -15.49 3.71
C LYS A 943 14.20 -16.30 2.42
N GLU A 944 14.19 -15.64 1.26
CA GLU A 944 14.52 -16.29 -0.04
C GLU A 944 15.97 -16.82 -0.07
N ALA A 945 16.90 -16.11 0.59
CA ALA A 945 18.30 -16.54 0.73
C ALA A 945 18.54 -17.61 1.82
N GLY A 946 17.50 -18.05 2.53
CA GLY A 946 17.56 -19.02 3.62
C GLY A 946 18.06 -18.48 4.96
N VAL A 947 18.02 -17.16 5.17
CA VAL A 947 18.46 -16.49 6.41
C VAL A 947 17.25 -16.02 7.23
N SER A 948 17.25 -16.27 8.54
CA SER A 948 16.18 -15.82 9.44
C SER A 948 16.28 -14.31 9.69
N ALA A 949 15.21 -13.58 9.40
CA ALA A 949 15.08 -12.16 9.68
C ALA A 949 13.65 -11.80 10.09
N THR A 950 13.51 -10.77 10.94
CA THR A 950 12.23 -10.25 11.44
C THR A 950 12.22 -8.72 11.38
N LEU A 951 11.02 -8.14 11.42
CA LEU A 951 10.84 -6.69 11.55
C LEU A 951 10.92 -6.26 13.02
N ALA A 952 11.18 -4.98 13.24
CA ALA A 952 11.04 -4.34 14.54
C ALA A 952 10.54 -2.91 14.37
N LEU A 953 9.54 -2.54 15.17
CA LEU A 953 9.02 -1.18 15.23
C LEU A 953 9.81 -0.38 16.26
N ALA A 954 10.10 0.88 15.93
CA ALA A 954 10.92 1.76 16.72
C ALA A 954 10.19 3.09 16.99
N ASN A 955 10.31 3.60 18.21
CA ASN A 955 10.12 5.01 18.50
C ASN A 955 11.49 5.62 18.76
N THR A 956 11.97 6.40 17.79
CA THR A 956 13.33 6.94 17.79
C THR A 956 13.51 8.00 18.88
N ARG A 957 14.74 8.15 19.36
CA ARG A 957 15.06 8.98 20.54
C ARG A 957 14.67 10.46 20.41
N ASP A 958 14.53 11.01 19.20
CA ASP A 958 14.01 12.37 19.00
C ASP A 958 12.56 12.55 19.50
N ARG A 959 11.84 11.44 19.70
CA ARG A 959 10.55 11.34 20.41
C ARG A 959 10.69 10.90 21.87
N GLY A 960 11.87 11.08 22.46
CA GLY A 960 12.17 10.71 23.85
C GLY A 960 12.39 9.20 24.08
N GLN A 961 12.98 8.87 25.23
CA GLN A 961 13.24 7.50 25.69
C GLN A 961 12.18 7.00 26.69
N HIS A 962 11.44 7.91 27.32
CA HIS A 962 10.42 7.66 28.34
C HIS A 962 9.00 7.81 27.79
N THR A 963 8.81 7.43 26.53
CA THR A 963 7.54 7.44 25.81
C THR A 963 6.98 6.03 25.61
N LEU A 964 5.81 5.91 24.97
CA LEU A 964 5.11 4.63 24.76
C LEU A 964 4.91 3.84 26.07
N LEU A 965 4.44 4.51 27.12
CA LEU A 965 4.28 3.89 28.44
C LEU A 965 3.13 2.86 28.49
N LEU A 966 2.23 2.89 27.51
CA LEU A 966 1.15 1.93 27.33
C LEU A 966 1.15 1.38 25.90
N PRO A 967 0.65 0.15 25.69
CA PRO A 967 0.50 -0.44 24.36
C PRO A 967 -0.23 0.49 23.40
N SER A 968 0.41 0.85 22.30
CA SER A 968 -0.13 1.67 21.23
C SER A 968 0.57 1.34 19.91
N ILE A 969 0.14 1.99 18.82
CA ILE A 969 0.76 1.85 17.50
C ILE A 969 1.58 3.09 17.10
N GLU A 970 1.88 3.98 18.06
CA GLU A 970 2.57 5.26 17.84
C GLU A 970 4.09 5.12 17.66
N PHE A 971 4.51 4.15 16.83
CA PHE A 971 5.91 4.00 16.42
C PHE A 971 6.17 4.91 15.22
N ASN A 972 7.30 5.61 15.21
CA ASN A 972 7.66 6.51 14.12
C ASN A 972 8.62 5.89 13.10
N HIS A 973 9.11 4.67 13.33
CA HIS A 973 10.10 4.04 12.47
C HIS A 973 10.05 2.49 12.47
N CYS A 974 10.62 1.87 11.44
CA CYS A 974 10.68 0.40 11.28
C CYS A 974 12.05 -0.03 10.74
N ILE A 975 12.65 -1.05 11.37
CA ILE A 975 13.95 -1.64 11.01
C ILE A 975 13.86 -3.16 10.91
N ALA A 976 14.95 -3.82 10.51
CA ALA A 976 15.04 -5.27 10.45
C ALA A 976 16.10 -5.85 11.39
N LYS A 977 15.93 -7.11 11.79
CA LYS A 977 16.88 -7.90 12.57
C LYS A 977 17.13 -9.24 11.88
N ALA A 978 18.39 -9.62 11.69
CA ALA A 978 18.79 -10.93 11.19
C ALA A 978 19.55 -11.71 12.27
N ALA A 979 19.14 -12.95 12.54
CA ALA A 979 19.76 -13.81 13.54
C ALA A 979 20.72 -14.80 12.86
N ILE A 980 22.04 -14.66 13.12
CA ILE A 980 23.09 -15.47 12.49
C ILE A 980 24.00 -16.03 13.57
N GLY A 981 24.12 -17.36 13.65
CA GLY A 981 25.04 -18.03 14.58
C GLY A 981 24.83 -17.64 16.04
N GLY A 982 23.58 -17.38 16.46
CA GLY A 982 23.23 -16.94 17.81
C GLY A 982 23.49 -15.46 18.10
N LYS A 983 23.79 -14.65 17.08
CA LYS A 983 24.00 -13.20 17.19
C LYS A 983 22.95 -12.43 16.40
N ASP A 984 22.52 -11.31 16.95
CA ASP A 984 21.54 -10.41 16.34
C ASP A 984 22.24 -9.28 15.61
N TYR A 985 22.04 -9.24 14.29
CA TYR A 985 22.48 -8.14 13.42
C TYR A 985 21.29 -7.26 13.08
N TRP A 986 21.34 -6.01 13.51
CA TRP A 986 20.26 -5.05 13.30
C TRP A 986 20.57 -4.21 12.06
N VAL A 987 19.56 -3.86 11.28
CA VAL A 987 19.76 -3.25 9.97
C VAL A 987 18.85 -2.03 9.80
N GLU A 988 19.47 -0.86 9.70
CA GLU A 988 18.84 0.41 9.34
C GLU A 988 18.94 0.62 7.83
N LEU A 989 17.79 0.71 7.16
CA LEU A 989 17.69 0.69 5.69
C LEU A 989 17.27 2.04 5.08
N THR A 990 17.06 3.08 5.90
CA THR A 990 16.56 4.37 5.44
C THR A 990 17.66 5.36 5.03
N SER A 991 18.93 5.02 5.25
CA SER A 991 20.08 5.78 4.78
C SER A 991 20.86 5.03 3.72
N GLY A 992 21.02 5.66 2.55
CA GLY A 992 21.86 5.16 1.45
C GLY A 992 23.37 5.16 1.74
N THR A 993 23.80 5.74 2.86
CA THR A 993 25.23 5.98 3.16
C THR A 993 25.70 5.37 4.48
N LEU A 994 24.78 4.92 5.32
CA LEU A 994 25.08 4.30 6.61
C LEU A 994 25.72 2.93 6.37
N PRO A 995 26.78 2.53 7.11
CA PRO A 995 27.30 1.18 7.02
C PRO A 995 26.34 0.13 7.61
N PHE A 996 26.44 -1.11 7.11
CA PHE A 996 25.70 -2.24 7.66
C PHE A 996 25.88 -2.39 9.18
N ASN A 997 24.78 -2.66 9.90
CA ASN A 997 24.76 -2.89 11.35
C ASN A 997 25.39 -1.76 12.17
N THR A 998 25.14 -0.52 11.75
CA THR A 998 25.58 0.72 12.40
C THR A 998 24.35 1.60 12.67
N PHE A 999 24.41 2.39 13.74
CA PHE A 999 23.34 3.31 14.12
C PHE A 999 23.93 4.64 14.58
N SER A 1000 23.19 5.74 14.35
CA SER A 1000 23.49 7.03 14.98
C SER A 1000 23.36 6.92 16.50
N ASN A 1001 24.14 7.70 17.25
CA ASN A 1001 23.97 7.81 18.70
C ASN A 1001 22.57 8.31 19.08
N THR A 1002 21.92 9.08 18.21
CA THR A 1002 20.53 9.53 18.37
C THR A 1002 19.50 8.43 18.14
N PHE A 1003 19.90 7.22 17.74
CA PHE A 1003 19.01 6.06 17.65
C PHE A 1003 19.20 5.10 18.84
N LEU A 1004 20.34 5.17 19.52
CA LEU A 1004 20.61 4.33 20.68
C LEU A 1004 19.73 4.74 21.87
N GLY A 1005 19.18 3.76 22.57
CA GLY A 1005 18.17 3.95 23.62
C GLY A 1005 16.77 4.26 23.08
N SER A 1006 16.47 3.97 21.81
CA SER A 1006 15.11 4.03 21.28
C SER A 1006 14.24 2.90 21.86
N ASN A 1007 12.93 3.12 21.99
CA ASN A 1007 11.99 2.06 22.35
C ASN A 1007 11.72 1.16 21.13
N ILE A 1008 11.89 -0.16 21.29
CA ILE A 1008 11.76 -1.14 20.21
C ILE A 1008 10.76 -2.23 20.61
N LEU A 1009 9.86 -2.55 19.68
CA LEU A 1009 9.06 -3.76 19.69
C LEU A 1009 9.50 -4.68 18.55
N GLU A 1010 10.09 -5.82 18.89
CA GLU A 1010 10.36 -6.86 17.89
C GLU A 1010 9.06 -7.52 17.43
N ILE A 1011 8.91 -7.72 16.13
CA ILE A 1011 7.73 -8.36 15.55
C ILE A 1011 7.99 -9.85 15.41
N ASN A 1012 7.70 -10.58 16.49
CA ASN A 1012 7.75 -12.03 16.55
C ASN A 1012 6.77 -12.57 17.61
N LYS A 1013 6.47 -13.87 17.54
CA LYS A 1013 5.46 -14.52 18.41
C LYS A 1013 5.77 -14.51 19.91
N THR A 1014 7.02 -14.27 20.29
CA THR A 1014 7.49 -14.31 21.69
C THR A 1014 7.57 -12.93 22.35
N SER A 1015 7.45 -11.85 21.58
CA SER A 1015 7.50 -10.48 22.09
C SER A 1015 6.33 -10.17 23.02
N THR A 1016 6.63 -9.59 24.18
CA THR A 1016 5.63 -9.24 25.21
C THR A 1016 5.83 -7.85 25.82
N ALA A 1017 6.92 -7.15 25.49
CA ALA A 1017 7.26 -5.84 26.03
C ALA A 1017 8.16 -5.05 25.07
N LEU A 1018 8.24 -3.74 25.29
CA LEU A 1018 9.26 -2.89 24.67
C LEU A 1018 10.64 -3.17 25.25
N THR A 1019 11.66 -2.95 24.43
CA THR A 1019 13.07 -3.02 24.82
C THR A 1019 13.79 -1.73 24.43
N GLN A 1020 14.83 -1.40 25.18
CA GLN A 1020 15.68 -0.24 24.92
C GLN A 1020 16.81 -0.61 23.96
N PHE A 1021 16.90 0.07 22.83
CA PHE A 1021 17.78 -0.32 21.73
C PHE A 1021 19.25 -0.04 22.00
N ASN A 1022 20.02 -1.06 22.39
CA ASN A 1022 21.46 -0.98 22.59
C ASN A 1022 22.15 -2.27 22.13
N PRO A 1023 22.26 -2.50 20.80
CA PRO A 1023 22.80 -3.76 20.27
C PRO A 1023 24.27 -3.94 20.63
N GLY A 1024 24.61 -5.10 21.21
CA GLY A 1024 25.95 -5.39 21.72
C GLY A 1024 27.04 -5.56 20.65
N ILE A 1025 26.66 -5.78 19.38
CA ILE A 1025 27.60 -6.05 18.28
C ILE A 1025 27.45 -5.08 17.10
N ARG A 1026 27.11 -3.81 17.35
CA ARG A 1026 27.03 -2.78 16.30
C ARG A 1026 28.40 -2.25 15.86
N GLY A 1027 28.45 -1.68 14.66
CA GLY A 1027 29.49 -0.75 14.25
C GLY A 1027 29.57 0.44 15.20
N ARG A 1028 30.79 0.77 15.62
CA ARG A 1028 31.08 1.92 16.49
C ARG A 1028 31.29 3.17 15.65
N ASN A 1029 30.89 4.32 16.17
CA ASN A 1029 31.05 5.64 15.56
C ASN A 1029 32.39 6.22 16.02
N VAL A 1030 33.48 5.89 15.32
CA VAL A 1030 34.84 6.30 15.69
C VAL A 1030 35.42 7.28 14.67
N MET A 1031 36.09 8.32 15.17
CA MET A 1031 36.93 9.21 14.36
C MET A 1031 38.39 9.10 14.77
N GLY A 1032 39.27 8.82 13.81
CA GLY A 1032 40.70 8.78 14.04
C GLY A 1032 41.47 9.74 13.17
N TYR A 1033 42.55 10.29 13.71
CA TYR A 1033 43.36 11.34 13.08
C TYR A 1033 44.85 11.07 13.27
N LYS A 1034 45.62 11.30 12.21
CA LYS A 1034 47.08 11.37 12.21
C LYS A 1034 47.51 12.64 11.51
N THR A 1035 48.10 13.56 12.27
CA THR A 1035 48.35 14.92 11.82
C THR A 1035 49.83 15.26 11.96
N GLU A 1036 50.45 15.67 10.87
CA GLU A 1036 51.79 16.25 10.86
C GLU A 1036 51.64 17.76 10.69
N VAL A 1037 52.20 18.52 11.63
CA VAL A 1037 52.19 19.97 11.60
C VAL A 1037 53.62 20.46 11.53
N LYS A 1038 53.93 21.29 10.55
CA LYS A 1038 55.21 22.01 10.47
C LYS A 1038 54.96 23.49 10.58
N LEU A 1039 55.63 24.13 11.54
CA LEU A 1039 55.59 25.58 11.72
C LEU A 1039 56.60 26.24 10.79
N GLU A 1040 56.13 27.13 9.92
CA GLU A 1040 56.96 27.94 9.03
C GLU A 1040 56.60 29.42 9.23
N ASN A 1041 57.46 30.17 9.93
CA ASN A 1041 57.18 31.55 10.34
C ASN A 1041 55.90 31.68 11.19
N ALA A 1042 54.89 32.40 10.67
CA ALA A 1042 53.59 32.60 11.33
C ALA A 1042 52.53 31.57 10.91
N ASP A 1043 52.87 30.68 9.97
CA ASP A 1043 51.94 29.76 9.31
C ASP A 1043 52.13 28.32 9.81
N MET A 1044 51.08 27.50 9.69
CA MET A 1044 51.14 26.06 9.90
C MET A 1044 50.87 25.32 8.61
N MET A 1045 51.82 24.49 8.20
CA MET A 1045 51.63 23.51 7.13
C MET A 1045 51.15 22.21 7.77
N VAL A 1046 49.92 21.80 7.47
CA VAL A 1046 49.28 20.63 8.06
C VAL A 1046 49.09 19.56 7.00
N LYS A 1047 49.53 18.34 7.31
CA LYS A 1047 49.15 17.13 6.59
C LYS A 1047 48.36 16.26 7.55
N GLU A 1048 47.14 15.93 7.20
CA GLU A 1048 46.25 15.18 8.06
C GLU A 1048 45.69 13.96 7.33
N THR A 1049 45.70 12.82 8.01
CA THR A 1049 45.05 11.59 7.56
C THR A 1049 44.03 11.15 8.59
N ASN A 1050 42.78 10.99 8.15
CA ASN A 1050 41.65 10.67 9.01
C ASN A 1050 41.03 9.34 8.60
N TRP A 1051 40.43 8.63 9.56
CA TRP A 1051 39.58 7.47 9.31
C TRP A 1051 38.32 7.57 10.15
N ASN A 1052 37.18 7.60 9.47
CA ASN A 1052 35.86 7.73 10.08
C ASN A 1052 35.11 6.42 9.89
N THR A 1053 34.50 5.91 10.95
CA THR A 1053 33.71 4.68 10.96
C THR A 1053 32.26 4.94 11.33
N GLY A 1054 31.37 4.02 10.98
CA GLY A 1054 29.98 4.06 11.38
C GLY A 1054 29.21 5.26 10.82
N SER A 1055 28.43 5.94 11.65
CA SER A 1055 27.63 7.12 11.25
C SER A 1055 28.51 8.28 10.77
N MET A 1056 29.76 8.37 11.22
CA MET A 1056 30.70 9.40 10.76
C MET A 1056 31.11 9.17 9.31
N SER A 1057 31.25 7.91 8.87
CA SER A 1057 31.46 7.58 7.46
C SER A 1057 30.25 7.99 6.62
N SER A 1058 29.04 7.73 7.12
CA SER A 1058 27.79 8.12 6.47
C SER A 1058 27.75 9.63 6.20
N TYR A 1059 28.10 10.44 7.21
CA TYR A 1059 28.20 11.90 7.08
C TYR A 1059 29.22 12.32 6.00
N MET A 1060 30.41 11.73 6.00
CA MET A 1060 31.43 12.05 4.98
C MET A 1060 30.92 11.76 3.56
N ARG A 1061 30.18 10.65 3.38
CA ARG A 1061 29.58 10.31 2.09
C ARG A 1061 28.47 11.29 1.69
N SER A 1062 27.55 11.61 2.61
CA SER A 1062 26.44 12.53 2.29
C SER A 1062 26.91 13.94 1.94
N VAL A 1063 28.04 14.39 2.49
CA VAL A 1063 28.58 15.74 2.23
C VAL A 1063 29.46 15.78 0.98
N PHE A 1064 30.38 14.81 0.82
CA PHE A 1064 31.45 14.94 -0.19
C PHE A 1064 31.28 14.06 -1.43
N ASN A 1065 30.45 13.01 -1.40
CA ASN A 1065 30.42 11.99 -2.47
C ASN A 1065 30.05 12.55 -3.84
N ASP A 1066 29.08 13.46 -3.89
CA ASP A 1066 28.53 13.99 -5.15
C ASP A 1066 29.18 15.31 -5.58
N LEU A 1067 30.18 15.79 -4.84
CA LEU A 1067 30.93 17.01 -5.16
C LEU A 1067 32.07 16.71 -6.14
N SER A 1068 32.33 17.65 -7.04
CA SER A 1068 33.56 17.63 -7.86
C SER A 1068 34.79 17.78 -6.97
N ASN A 1069 35.98 17.32 -7.41
CA ASN A 1069 37.21 17.49 -6.60
C ASN A 1069 37.45 18.96 -6.20
N THR A 1070 37.14 19.90 -7.08
CA THR A 1070 37.24 21.35 -6.81
C THR A 1070 36.26 21.76 -5.72
N ASP A 1071 35.01 21.29 -5.79
CA ASP A 1071 33.98 21.60 -4.79
C ASP A 1071 34.24 20.88 -3.46
N GLN A 1072 34.84 19.70 -3.47
CA GLN A 1072 35.30 19.01 -2.26
C GLN A 1072 36.38 19.82 -1.54
N ILE A 1073 37.37 20.33 -2.28
CA ILE A 1073 38.41 21.22 -1.73
C ILE A 1073 37.78 22.52 -1.21
N LYS A 1074 36.83 23.11 -1.97
CA LYS A 1074 36.10 24.32 -1.55
C LYS A 1074 35.30 24.06 -0.27
N LYS A 1075 34.57 22.96 -0.19
CA LYS A 1075 33.78 22.56 0.98
C LYS A 1075 34.68 22.32 2.20
N MET A 1076 35.80 21.63 2.02
CA MET A 1076 36.80 21.45 3.08
C MET A 1076 37.39 22.80 3.54
N LYS A 1077 37.67 23.71 2.61
CA LYS A 1077 38.10 25.08 2.92
C LYS A 1077 37.02 25.84 3.71
N GLU A 1078 35.75 25.75 3.31
CA GLU A 1078 34.62 26.35 4.04
C GLU A 1078 34.51 25.79 5.47
N ASP A 1079 34.63 24.48 5.63
CA ASP A 1079 34.58 23.81 6.94
C ASP A 1079 35.75 24.26 7.85
N LEU A 1080 36.97 24.44 7.30
CA LEU A 1080 38.11 24.99 8.03
C LEU A 1080 37.96 26.48 8.35
N THR A 1081 37.32 27.26 7.47
CA THR A 1081 37.17 28.72 7.59
C THR A 1081 36.45 29.13 8.87
N GLY A 1082 35.53 28.29 9.38
CA GLY A 1082 34.84 28.54 10.64
C GLY A 1082 35.77 28.67 11.86
N THR A 1083 36.93 28.02 11.84
CA THR A 1083 37.95 28.13 12.92
C THR A 1083 39.18 28.91 12.48
N TYR A 1084 39.57 28.79 11.21
CA TYR A 1084 40.75 29.43 10.62
C TYR A 1084 40.33 30.24 9.39
N PRO A 1085 39.92 31.51 9.57
CA PRO A 1085 39.37 32.33 8.48
C PRO A 1085 40.30 32.45 7.27
N GLU A 1086 41.62 32.52 7.51
CA GLU A 1086 42.65 32.52 6.47
C GLU A 1086 43.28 31.12 6.35
N ASN A 1087 42.84 30.36 5.36
CA ASN A 1087 43.37 29.04 5.07
C ASN A 1087 43.44 28.74 3.55
N GLU A 1088 44.34 27.82 3.21
CA GLU A 1088 44.51 27.29 1.86
C GLU A 1088 44.53 25.77 1.90
N VAL A 1089 43.64 25.11 1.16
CA VAL A 1089 43.64 23.65 1.02
C VAL A 1089 44.35 23.29 -0.28
N TYR A 1090 45.49 22.59 -0.18
CA TYR A 1090 46.32 22.24 -1.34
C TYR A 1090 45.89 20.93 -1.99
N SER A 1091 45.51 19.96 -1.17
CA SER A 1091 45.06 18.66 -1.65
C SER A 1091 44.09 18.03 -0.67
N LEU A 1092 43.12 17.32 -1.21
CA LEU A 1092 42.16 16.53 -0.47
C LEU A 1092 41.90 15.26 -1.26
N ASN A 1093 42.15 14.11 -0.64
CA ASN A 1093 41.91 12.81 -1.23
C ASN A 1093 41.07 11.98 -0.27
N PHE A 1094 40.18 11.16 -0.80
CA PHE A 1094 39.36 10.26 -0.01
C PHE A 1094 39.67 8.80 -0.36
N THR A 1095 39.51 7.93 0.62
CA THR A 1095 39.43 6.47 0.44
C THR A 1095 38.02 6.03 0.83
N ASN A 1096 37.43 5.12 0.03
CA ASN A 1096 36.11 4.53 0.29
C ASN A 1096 34.91 5.52 0.37
N LEU A 1097 35.06 6.74 -0.16
CA LEU A 1097 33.99 7.75 -0.20
C LEU A 1097 32.80 7.32 -1.04
N ASN A 1098 33.05 6.68 -2.18
CA ASN A 1098 31.97 6.26 -3.08
C ASN A 1098 31.19 5.07 -2.50
N ALA A 1099 30.01 5.35 -1.95
CA ALA A 1099 29.10 4.36 -1.35
C ALA A 1099 28.75 3.23 -2.33
N ALA A 1100 28.58 3.55 -3.61
CA ALA A 1100 28.23 2.59 -4.66
C ALA A 1100 29.41 1.68 -5.07
N LYS A 1101 30.66 2.07 -4.77
CA LYS A 1101 31.87 1.32 -5.15
C LYS A 1101 32.61 0.67 -3.98
N SER A 1102 32.27 1.02 -2.73
CA SER A 1102 32.96 0.54 -1.54
C SER A 1102 31.99 0.15 -0.45
N THR A 1103 32.08 -1.11 0.00
CA THR A 1103 31.32 -1.66 1.13
C THR A 1103 32.03 -1.49 2.48
N SER A 1104 33.16 -0.76 2.50
CA SER A 1104 33.91 -0.46 3.72
C SER A 1104 33.05 0.33 4.72
N ASP A 1105 33.11 -0.08 5.98
CA ASP A 1105 32.54 0.67 7.11
C ASP A 1105 33.35 1.94 7.45
N THR A 1106 34.51 2.09 6.82
CA THR A 1106 35.48 3.16 7.08
C THR A 1106 35.66 4.03 5.84
N VAL A 1107 35.59 5.35 6.01
CA VAL A 1107 35.96 6.36 5.02
C VAL A 1107 37.20 7.09 5.53
N GLY A 1108 38.26 7.06 4.75
CA GLY A 1108 39.48 7.79 5.08
C GLY A 1108 39.63 9.08 4.27
N THR A 1109 40.28 10.07 4.85
CA THR A 1109 40.61 11.34 4.20
C THR A 1109 42.09 11.63 4.34
N ALA A 1110 42.75 12.12 3.30
CA ALA A 1110 44.11 12.62 3.34
C ALA A 1110 44.11 14.06 2.80
N CYS A 1111 44.36 15.02 3.68
CA CYS A 1111 44.29 16.44 3.37
C CYS A 1111 45.64 17.09 3.63
N SER A 1112 46.03 18.06 2.80
CA SER A 1112 47.17 18.94 3.06
C SER A 1112 46.71 20.38 2.88
N TYR A 1113 46.91 21.18 3.91
CA TYR A 1113 46.44 22.56 3.95
C TYR A 1113 47.39 23.45 4.74
N LYS A 1114 47.31 24.75 4.50
CA LYS A 1114 48.00 25.79 5.23
C LYS A 1114 47.00 26.61 6.03
N LEU A 1115 47.34 26.82 7.30
CA LEU A 1115 46.68 27.79 8.14
C LEU A 1115 47.57 29.03 8.20
N VAL A 1116 47.02 30.18 7.81
CA VAL A 1116 47.80 31.41 7.61
C VAL A 1116 47.72 32.27 8.88
N ASN A 1117 48.84 32.86 9.28
CA ASN A 1117 48.92 33.81 10.40
C ASN A 1117 48.42 33.25 11.76
N VAL A 1118 48.57 31.95 11.99
CA VAL A 1118 48.09 31.26 13.21
C VAL A 1118 49.03 31.40 14.41
N SER A 1119 50.25 31.88 14.20
CA SER A 1119 51.22 32.17 15.26
C SER A 1119 51.42 33.67 15.44
N LYS A 1120 51.36 34.14 16.68
CA LYS A 1120 51.52 35.56 17.05
C LYS A 1120 52.85 35.79 17.76
N SER A 1121 53.60 36.81 17.32
CA SER A 1121 54.84 37.22 17.99
C SER A 1121 54.54 38.12 19.19
N VAL A 1122 54.96 37.71 20.39
CA VAL A 1122 54.82 38.47 21.63
C VAL A 1122 56.13 38.41 22.42
N ALA A 1123 56.77 39.57 22.64
CA ALA A 1123 58.02 39.68 23.41
C ALA A 1123 59.15 38.72 22.95
N GLY A 1124 59.28 38.50 21.64
CA GLY A 1124 60.29 37.61 21.06
C GLY A 1124 59.94 36.11 21.10
N MET A 1125 58.73 35.76 21.58
CA MET A 1125 58.18 34.41 21.54
C MET A 1125 57.09 34.32 20.47
N SER A 1126 56.92 33.14 19.87
CA SER A 1126 55.82 32.84 18.94
C SER A 1126 54.78 31.99 19.66
N ILE A 1127 53.56 32.53 19.80
CA ILE A 1127 52.42 31.89 20.49
C ILE A 1127 51.44 31.33 19.46
N PHE A 1128 51.04 30.07 19.59
CA PHE A 1128 50.11 29.39 18.70
C PHE A 1128 49.27 28.32 19.42
N SER A 1129 48.16 27.89 18.81
CA SER A 1129 47.33 26.79 19.30
C SER A 1129 47.55 25.53 18.47
N ILE A 1130 47.39 24.35 19.07
CA ILE A 1130 47.42 23.09 18.30
C ILE A 1130 46.18 23.01 17.40
N PRO A 1131 46.33 22.68 16.10
CA PRO A 1131 45.20 22.53 15.18
C PRO A 1131 44.53 21.16 15.37
N TRP A 1132 43.88 20.97 16.51
CA TRP A 1132 43.09 19.76 16.78
C TRP A 1132 41.86 19.70 15.87
N SER A 1133 41.63 18.53 15.29
CA SER A 1133 40.39 18.23 14.58
C SER A 1133 39.30 17.81 15.57
N ASN A 1134 38.04 18.16 15.32
CA ASN A 1134 36.91 17.84 16.24
C ASN A 1134 37.17 18.19 17.72
N LYS A 1135 37.72 19.39 17.98
CA LYS A 1135 38.03 19.86 19.32
C LYS A 1135 36.76 20.26 20.10
N SER A 1136 36.83 20.18 21.43
CA SER A 1136 35.73 20.60 22.30
C SER A 1136 35.80 22.09 22.57
N TYR A 1137 34.70 22.80 22.32
CA TYR A 1137 34.61 24.25 22.58
C TYR A 1137 33.85 24.49 23.88
N ALA A 1138 34.38 25.35 24.74
CA ALA A 1138 33.69 25.75 25.98
C ALA A 1138 32.31 26.38 25.70
N THR A 1139 32.14 27.04 24.55
CA THR A 1139 30.88 27.68 24.12
C THR A 1139 29.79 26.70 23.68
N ALA A 1140 30.13 25.44 23.40
CA ALA A 1140 29.17 24.44 22.93
C ALA A 1140 28.25 23.91 24.04
N LEU A 1141 28.58 24.18 25.31
CA LEU A 1141 27.76 23.85 26.46
C LEU A 1141 27.52 25.09 27.32
N GLN A 1142 26.30 25.63 27.26
CA GLN A 1142 25.90 26.78 28.07
C GLN A 1142 25.01 26.33 29.23
N VAL A 1143 25.62 26.16 30.40
CA VAL A 1143 24.88 25.85 31.63
C VAL A 1143 24.53 27.15 32.35
N VAL A 1144 23.28 27.56 32.22
CA VAL A 1144 22.65 28.67 32.96
C VAL A 1144 21.86 28.10 34.14
N SER A 1145 21.99 28.73 35.31
CA SER A 1145 21.26 28.35 36.53
C SER A 1145 20.14 29.36 36.82
N PRO A 1146 18.99 28.92 37.39
CA PRO A 1146 18.64 27.54 37.71
C PRO A 1146 18.24 26.74 36.45
N ARG A 1147 18.45 25.42 36.51
CA ARG A 1147 18.10 24.46 35.44
C ARG A 1147 17.18 23.39 36.01
N LYS A 1148 16.22 22.89 35.23
CA LYS A 1148 15.26 21.85 35.61
C LYS A 1148 15.60 20.47 35.05
N PHE A 1149 16.28 20.40 33.90
CA PHE A 1149 16.55 19.14 33.21
C PHE A 1149 18.03 18.78 33.18
N GLY A 1150 18.32 17.49 32.98
CA GLY A 1150 19.68 17.01 32.69
C GLY A 1150 20.25 17.53 31.36
N ILE A 1151 21.43 17.04 31.00
CA ILE A 1151 22.07 17.31 29.70
C ILE A 1151 22.08 16.02 28.88
N ASP A 1152 21.48 16.06 27.69
CA ASP A 1152 21.56 15.01 26.69
C ASP A 1152 22.83 15.17 25.86
N LEU A 1153 23.81 14.30 26.11
CA LEU A 1153 25.14 14.38 25.49
C LEU A 1153 25.13 13.96 24.02
N THR A 1154 24.07 13.33 23.52
CA THR A 1154 23.97 13.03 22.08
C THR A 1154 23.88 14.29 21.22
N GLN A 1155 23.45 15.41 21.81
CA GLN A 1155 23.43 16.74 21.18
C GLN A 1155 24.81 17.44 21.21
N LEU A 1156 25.78 16.89 21.94
CA LEU A 1156 27.17 17.36 21.97
C LEU A 1156 28.11 16.42 21.21
N PHE A 1157 27.87 15.12 21.28
CA PHE A 1157 28.78 14.10 20.76
C PHE A 1157 28.02 13.08 19.89
N GLY A 1158 28.28 13.13 18.58
CA GLY A 1158 27.80 12.14 17.61
C GLY A 1158 28.69 10.88 17.50
N ILE A 1159 29.67 10.73 18.40
CA ILE A 1159 30.71 9.69 18.32
C ILE A 1159 30.77 8.85 19.60
N ASP A 1160 31.20 7.61 19.47
CA ASP A 1160 31.55 6.74 20.58
C ASP A 1160 32.95 7.03 21.10
N GLU A 1161 33.88 7.29 20.18
CA GLU A 1161 35.30 7.43 20.48
C GLU A 1161 35.99 8.31 19.43
N SER A 1162 37.02 9.04 19.86
CA SER A 1162 37.99 9.61 18.93
C SER A 1162 39.43 9.48 19.40
N ASN A 1163 40.35 9.28 18.46
CA ASN A 1163 41.78 9.16 18.72
C ASN A 1163 42.58 10.03 17.75
N GLN A 1164 43.52 10.82 18.25
CA GLN A 1164 44.36 11.69 17.44
C GLN A 1164 45.81 11.53 17.83
N GLU A 1165 46.68 11.36 16.84
CA GLU A 1165 48.12 11.44 16.99
C GLU A 1165 48.62 12.63 16.18
N LEU A 1166 49.27 13.58 16.83
CA LEU A 1166 49.79 14.79 16.19
C LEU A 1166 51.29 14.90 16.40
N SER A 1167 52.05 15.08 15.32
CA SER A 1167 53.48 15.40 15.38
C SER A 1167 53.70 16.84 14.94
N LEU A 1168 54.13 17.69 15.86
CA LEU A 1168 54.48 19.08 15.59
C LEU A 1168 56.01 19.22 15.44
N GLU A 1169 56.47 19.60 14.26
CA GLU A 1169 57.88 19.93 13.99
C GLU A 1169 58.13 21.42 14.23
N LEU A 1170 59.05 21.71 15.16
CA LEU A 1170 59.45 23.07 15.51
C LEU A 1170 60.49 23.62 14.51
N PRO A 1171 60.51 24.94 14.25
CA PRO A 1171 61.52 25.56 13.41
C PRO A 1171 62.93 25.33 13.96
N ASN A 1172 63.93 25.20 13.07
CA ASN A 1172 65.32 24.99 13.47
C ASN A 1172 65.82 26.11 14.41
N GLY A 1173 66.41 25.72 15.54
CA GLY A 1173 66.93 26.65 16.56
C GLY A 1173 65.88 27.24 17.51
N LYS A 1174 64.59 26.86 17.37
CA LYS A 1174 63.53 27.23 18.31
C LYS A 1174 63.27 26.12 19.30
N ALA A 1175 62.98 26.48 20.54
CA ALA A 1175 62.56 25.55 21.58
C ALA A 1175 61.27 26.00 22.26
N MET A 1176 60.52 25.05 22.79
CA MET A 1176 59.33 25.33 23.59
C MET A 1176 59.71 26.08 24.87
N VAL A 1177 58.99 27.15 25.19
CA VAL A 1177 59.19 27.91 26.43
C VAL A 1177 58.74 27.10 27.65
N GLN A 1178 57.72 26.26 27.46
CA GLN A 1178 57.20 25.34 28.47
C GLN A 1178 56.76 24.03 27.80
N PRO A 1179 56.89 22.88 28.51
CA PRO A 1179 56.38 21.62 27.99
C PRO A 1179 54.86 21.69 27.85
N PHE A 1180 54.31 20.99 26.85
CA PHE A 1180 52.87 20.85 26.69
C PHE A 1180 52.30 20.05 27.87
N LYS A 1181 51.24 20.56 28.50
CA LYS A 1181 50.69 19.94 29.71
C LYS A 1181 49.84 18.75 29.33
N SER A 1182 50.27 17.55 29.71
CA SER A 1182 49.45 16.35 29.63
C SER A 1182 48.28 16.44 30.61
N VAL A 1183 47.11 15.97 30.18
CA VAL A 1183 45.85 16.01 30.93
C VAL A 1183 45.19 14.64 30.85
N LYS A 1184 44.72 14.11 31.98
CA LYS A 1184 43.90 12.89 32.03
C LYS A 1184 42.68 13.17 32.89
N LEU A 1185 41.51 13.19 32.26
CA LEU A 1185 40.23 13.43 32.88
C LEU A 1185 39.37 12.17 32.73
N SER A 1186 38.70 11.79 33.81
CA SER A 1186 37.75 10.67 33.79
C SER A 1186 36.62 10.99 34.75
N ASN A 1187 35.37 10.80 34.31
CA ASN A 1187 34.18 10.80 35.16
C ASN A 1187 33.23 9.69 34.71
N ASP A 1188 31.98 9.64 35.19
CA ASP A 1188 31.05 8.56 34.81
C ASP A 1188 30.61 8.59 33.33
N PHE A 1189 30.81 9.70 32.62
CA PHE A 1189 30.26 9.97 31.29
C PHE A 1189 31.33 9.94 30.19
N ILE A 1190 32.53 10.43 30.47
CA ILE A 1190 33.58 10.65 29.47
C ILE A 1190 34.94 10.23 30.05
N ASP A 1191 35.74 9.58 29.22
CA ASP A 1191 37.20 9.52 29.40
C ASP A 1191 37.88 10.41 28.38
N PHE A 1192 38.75 11.29 28.86
CA PHE A 1192 39.53 12.19 28.02
C PHE A 1192 41.00 12.14 28.43
N LYS A 1193 41.89 11.98 27.46
CA LYS A 1193 43.32 11.94 27.70
C LYS A 1193 44.03 12.74 26.62
N LEU A 1194 45.02 13.51 27.04
CA LEU A 1194 45.89 14.28 26.20
C LEU A 1194 47.31 14.14 26.75
N GLU A 1195 48.21 13.60 25.92
CA GLU A 1195 49.58 13.26 26.27
C GLU A 1195 50.56 13.97 25.37
N SER A 1196 51.75 14.26 25.90
CA SER A 1196 52.84 14.90 25.18
C SER A 1196 54.17 14.18 25.42
N GLU A 1197 54.97 14.10 24.35
CA GLU A 1197 56.33 13.61 24.40
C GLU A 1197 57.21 14.45 23.46
N GLN A 1198 58.29 15.04 23.97
CA GLN A 1198 59.26 15.77 23.17
C GLN A 1198 60.33 14.80 22.64
N GLN A 1199 60.48 14.70 21.32
CA GLN A 1199 61.51 13.90 20.65
C GLN A 1199 62.35 14.79 19.72
N GLY A 1200 63.51 15.25 20.21
CA GLY A 1200 64.36 16.18 19.47
C GLY A 1200 63.64 17.50 19.17
N ASN A 1201 63.53 17.88 17.90
CA ASN A 1201 62.80 19.06 17.44
C ASN A 1201 61.29 18.80 17.16
N LYS A 1202 60.78 17.61 17.50
CA LYS A 1202 59.37 17.25 17.34
C LYS A 1202 58.67 17.10 18.68
N LEU A 1203 57.44 17.60 18.75
CA LEU A 1203 56.51 17.36 19.86
C LEU A 1203 55.44 16.38 19.38
N LEU A 1204 55.42 15.19 19.96
CA LEU A 1204 54.40 14.18 19.71
C LEU A 1204 53.28 14.34 20.73
N LEU A 1205 52.05 14.46 20.24
CA LEU A 1205 50.85 14.61 21.04
C LEU A 1205 49.88 13.47 20.73
N LYS A 1206 49.22 12.96 21.77
CA LYS A 1206 48.14 11.97 21.62
C LYS A 1206 46.92 12.45 22.37
N ARG A 1207 45.76 12.47 21.70
CA ARG A 1207 44.47 12.85 22.28
C ARG A 1207 43.49 11.71 22.09
N SER A 1208 42.83 11.25 23.16
CA SER A 1208 41.79 10.22 23.11
C SER A 1208 40.55 10.67 23.87
N PHE A 1209 39.38 10.40 23.32
CA PHE A 1209 38.07 10.66 23.91
C PHE A 1209 37.21 9.40 23.80
N VAL A 1210 36.53 9.01 24.88
CA VAL A 1210 35.55 7.92 24.88
C VAL A 1210 34.28 8.39 25.59
N LEU A 1211 33.13 8.27 24.91
CA LEU A 1211 31.83 8.46 25.52
C LEU A 1211 31.38 7.16 26.19
N LYS A 1212 31.14 7.21 27.51
CA LYS A 1212 30.70 6.07 28.34
C LYS A 1212 29.19 6.07 28.56
N LYS A 1213 28.62 7.24 28.79
CA LYS A 1213 27.19 7.48 28.99
C LYS A 1213 26.80 8.74 28.26
N ASP A 1214 25.55 8.83 27.84
CA ASP A 1214 25.03 9.84 26.95
C ASP A 1214 24.04 10.82 27.62
N TYR A 1215 23.89 10.73 28.94
CA TYR A 1215 23.02 11.60 29.73
C TYR A 1215 23.67 11.99 31.05
N VAL A 1216 23.67 13.29 31.37
CA VAL A 1216 24.12 13.83 32.65
C VAL A 1216 22.90 14.23 33.49
N PRO A 1217 22.66 13.58 34.64
CA PRO A 1217 21.54 13.93 35.51
C PRO A 1217 21.77 15.27 36.21
N LEU A 1218 20.67 15.90 36.66
CA LEU A 1218 20.64 17.25 37.21
C LEU A 1218 21.64 17.48 38.36
N ASP A 1219 21.80 16.49 39.25
CA ASP A 1219 22.70 16.54 40.41
C ASP A 1219 24.19 16.45 40.05
N LYS A 1220 24.53 16.14 38.79
CA LYS A 1220 25.90 16.02 38.28
C LYS A 1220 26.29 17.13 37.32
N ILE A 1221 25.39 18.07 37.02
CA ILE A 1221 25.63 19.10 36.01
C ILE A 1221 26.81 20.01 36.36
N ASP A 1222 26.92 20.49 37.60
CA ASP A 1222 28.03 21.38 37.98
C ASP A 1222 29.38 20.66 37.91
N GLN A 1223 29.42 19.39 38.34
CA GLN A 1223 30.61 18.55 38.21
C GLN A 1223 30.96 18.32 36.73
N PHE A 1224 29.97 18.05 35.89
CA PHE A 1224 30.17 17.85 34.46
C PHE A 1224 30.58 19.14 33.75
N LYS A 1225 30.01 20.29 34.11
CA LYS A 1225 30.38 21.61 33.58
C LYS A 1225 31.84 21.92 33.87
N ALA A 1226 32.30 21.67 35.10
CA ALA A 1226 33.71 21.83 35.46
C ALA A 1226 34.61 20.88 34.64
N PHE A 1227 34.24 19.61 34.55
CA PHE A 1227 34.94 18.62 33.73
C PHE A 1227 35.01 19.03 32.25
N TYR A 1228 33.89 19.42 31.65
CA TYR A 1228 33.80 19.82 30.24
C TYR A 1228 34.61 21.09 29.98
N LYS A 1229 34.61 22.03 30.92
CA LYS A 1229 35.47 23.21 30.88
C LYS A 1229 36.95 22.82 30.90
N GLU A 1230 37.39 21.96 31.82
CA GLU A 1230 38.77 21.48 31.86
C GLU A 1230 39.18 20.73 30.59
N MET A 1231 38.27 19.94 30.02
CA MET A 1231 38.46 19.24 28.75
C MET A 1231 38.61 20.23 27.58
N ALA A 1232 37.74 21.23 27.49
CA ALA A 1232 37.83 22.29 26.48
C ALA A 1232 39.10 23.14 26.64
N GLU A 1233 39.49 23.48 27.89
CA GLU A 1233 40.74 24.19 28.17
C GLU A 1233 41.97 23.34 27.81
N ALA A 1234 41.91 22.02 27.98
CA ALA A 1234 42.97 21.12 27.56
C ALA A 1234 43.14 21.11 26.02
N ASP A 1235 42.03 21.18 25.27
CA ASP A 1235 42.03 21.32 23.81
C ASP A 1235 42.52 22.71 23.36
N ASP A 1236 42.20 23.76 24.09
CA ASP A 1236 42.54 25.16 23.76
C ASP A 1236 43.94 25.59 24.24
N GLN A 1237 44.76 24.67 24.76
CA GLN A 1237 46.13 24.98 25.20
C GLN A 1237 46.93 25.74 24.13
N GLN A 1238 47.42 26.92 24.51
CA GLN A 1238 48.36 27.71 23.72
C GLN A 1238 49.79 27.39 24.10
N LEU A 1239 50.64 27.35 23.08
CA LEU A 1239 52.05 27.04 23.18
C LEU A 1239 52.87 28.27 22.78
N ALA A 1240 54.00 28.46 23.45
CA ALA A 1240 54.97 29.49 23.13
C ALA A 1240 56.33 28.86 22.82
N MET A 1241 56.98 29.31 21.74
CA MET A 1241 58.35 28.94 21.38
C MET A 1241 59.25 30.17 21.30
N LYS A 1242 60.53 30.03 21.63
CA LYS A 1242 61.53 31.12 21.61
C LYS A 1242 62.74 30.76 20.78
#